data_AF-A0A6N0JLH3-F1
#
_entry.id   AF-A0A6N0JLH3-F1
#
_cell.length_a   1.000
_cell.length_b   1.000
_cell.length_c   1.000
_cell.angle_alpha   90.00
_cell.angle_beta   90.00
_cell.angle_gamma   90.00
#
_symmetry.space_group_name_H-M   'P 1'
#
loop_
_entity.id
_entity.type
_entity.pdbx_description
1 polymer ?
#
loop_
_entity_poly.entity_id
_entity_poly.type
_entity_poly.pdbx_seq_one_letter_code
_entity_poly.pdbx_strand_id
1 'polypeptide(L)'
;MSNSAYTQRQAQTEPGQPAPSLSPGHLRATAHLYGVATAPLDSAKVLVIGCETGISLLPYALAYPNAQVVGLDSNPQNIEAATASAKALRLENITLHLAEPGETLPACLETFDYIIVSGVYSYLPAEAANALMERCGRALSAMGLLYIDHHVYPGAKTLEVMRDAMLLHTHAAHTDEEVKTGAQAALTLFTEGLAAENPLAQALSANAACFQRGLASSSAFRTFACSPVYFVEFANKAVEAGLSYVGDAMPLSEVPLEFGQKVSLSHSLLALGQTKAVRQQYLDFATGRSFRQSLLVSETRAQEIRSAPDLERLADLRWASGLIRLSTDGKDDIASYVTNTGRGLSTTDKSMIALLGMLAHAWPGTVSYQALLGTLAREPESSKDDVELRRALDSRLKSLLQAELAHYSLGCGPYDRPENEPFRPLPNLTAPGLSAPLFNLWHETLNLVFNEQQLDILRQLTDEQSLQRIADETDTSCPSTYTVTAVLSLIKRYALHQGSAQSWRKLLEDGLTASQGRGHYTGLYISARARLDLDAHSPSDGAPFVLSPAILKQAQRLNQTMLRQSYGEAEAQARALVKLAPRFFDAWEALAIALCNMHRPEEGLPPTLRMLDIAPLNAQGYIVLATCLAQLQRTSEAITAGRRAVELASDNPHAHSALADALNAERRYNEAKTACLNALALDAGHEKARTNLAKILIDSGDVQNAIVAARDAVARAPKSLTASTNLLFVMNYAPTATAEEVVEVYQDYEQNHCAPLRSSWRPHKNSRDLRRKLRIAYVSPDFRQHSGNHFIEPLLAHHDRTAFEVTAYAELVAEEDTTKRFKNYFDRWVPTAVMNDQQLADRIRADGIDILIDLAGHTAGNRLAVFARKPAPVSLTWLGFGCTTGVSAIDYIMSDRAMAPEGSESLFAEKPWRLADTNFVYRPGPGMGDAGPAPALANGYVTLGTLTRAIRMNDRVVGVWSEILRRLPQAKLIVDSNSYRDKSMRDALQARFATQGIQPDRLLIGCHSPPWDLLRSMDIGLDCFPHNSGVTLVETLYMGVPYVTLADRPSVGRIGSSVLQGIGHPEWIAQTELEYVEKVVALANDLPALARIRAGLRDDMRASPLMDEAGHARKFESALREMFKQWCENQP
;
A
#
# COMPACT_ATOMS: atom_id res chain seq x y z
N MET A 1 25.68 -1.42 16.60
CA MET A 1 25.70 -0.89 15.23
C MET A 1 27.00 -0.11 15.08
N SER A 2 27.88 -0.48 14.15
CA SER A 2 29.13 0.24 13.93
C SER A 2 28.84 1.64 13.38
N ASN A 3 29.59 2.64 13.84
CA ASN A 3 29.36 4.07 13.62
C ASN A 3 29.69 4.56 12.19
N SER A 4 29.67 3.67 11.18
CA SER A 4 29.92 4.03 9.77
C SER A 4 28.90 5.03 9.23
N ALA A 5 27.71 5.08 9.82
CA ALA A 5 26.66 6.01 9.45
C ALA A 5 26.97 7.48 9.79
N TYR A 6 27.77 7.78 10.82
CA TYR A 6 28.08 9.17 11.19
C TYR A 6 29.11 9.81 10.24
N THR A 7 30.14 9.06 9.87
CA THR A 7 31.15 9.51 8.89
C THR A 7 30.57 9.63 7.48
N GLN A 8 29.66 8.73 7.08
CA GLN A 8 28.89 8.88 5.83
C GLN A 8 27.95 10.10 5.87
N ARG A 9 27.34 10.41 7.02
CA ARG A 9 26.46 11.57 7.20
C ARG A 9 27.20 12.90 7.01
N GLN A 10 28.41 13.04 7.57
CA GLN A 10 29.21 14.25 7.41
C GLN A 10 29.70 14.48 5.97
N ALA A 11 29.91 13.39 5.21
CA ALA A 11 30.28 13.49 3.79
C ALA A 11 29.09 13.82 2.87
N GLN A 12 27.85 13.75 3.37
CA GLN A 12 26.63 14.10 2.62
C GLN A 12 26.13 15.52 2.86
N THR A 13 26.48 16.16 3.97
CA THR A 13 26.19 17.59 4.22
C THR A 13 27.12 18.45 3.39
N GLU A 14 26.61 18.97 2.27
CA GLU A 14 27.36 19.90 1.42
C GLU A 14 27.27 21.33 1.98
N PRO A 15 28.41 22.05 2.09
CA PRO A 15 28.40 23.47 2.41
C PRO A 15 27.56 24.25 1.39
N GLY A 16 26.69 25.15 1.85
CA GLY A 16 25.88 26.02 0.99
C GLY A 16 24.59 25.40 0.43
N GLN A 17 24.40 24.07 0.52
CA GLN A 17 23.14 23.45 0.10
C GLN A 17 22.00 23.75 1.10
N PRO A 18 20.78 24.02 0.62
CA PRO A 18 19.62 24.18 1.49
C PRO A 18 19.38 22.90 2.31
N ALA A 19 19.34 23.05 3.62
CA ALA A 19 19.04 21.99 4.55
C ALA A 19 18.10 22.51 5.65
N PRO A 20 17.27 21.64 6.24
CA PRO A 20 16.43 22.00 7.38
C PRO A 20 17.22 22.62 8.54
N SER A 21 18.49 22.20 8.72
CA SER A 21 19.40 22.71 9.75
C SER A 21 19.82 24.18 9.57
N LEU A 22 19.64 24.75 8.38
CA LEU A 22 19.87 26.17 8.09
C LEU A 22 18.65 27.04 8.41
N SER A 23 17.47 26.45 8.61
CA SER A 23 16.25 27.22 8.83
C SER A 23 16.30 27.98 10.17
N PRO A 24 15.94 29.27 10.23
CA PRO A 24 15.88 30.00 11.50
C PRO A 24 15.01 29.31 12.57
N GLY A 25 13.97 28.58 12.15
CA GLY A 25 13.14 27.77 13.04
C GLY A 25 13.89 26.63 13.72
N HIS A 26 14.71 25.88 12.97
CA HIS A 26 15.59 24.85 13.51
C HIS A 26 16.65 25.48 14.42
N LEU A 27 17.34 26.53 13.96
CA LEU A 27 18.38 27.22 14.72
C LEU A 27 17.87 27.74 16.07
N ARG A 28 16.67 28.33 16.09
CA ARG A 28 15.98 28.76 17.31
C ARG A 28 15.72 27.61 18.26
N ALA A 29 15.23 26.48 17.76
CA ALA A 29 14.94 25.30 18.57
C ALA A 29 16.22 24.66 19.12
N THR A 30 17.28 24.58 18.32
CA THR A 30 18.58 24.07 18.76
C THR A 30 19.20 24.99 19.83
N ALA A 31 19.18 26.31 19.65
CA ALA A 31 19.69 27.27 20.63
C ALA A 31 19.00 27.12 22.00
N HIS A 32 17.69 26.81 22.02
CA HIS A 32 16.94 26.54 23.25
C HIS A 32 17.49 25.35 24.03
N LEU A 33 17.92 24.28 23.35
CA LEU A 33 18.56 23.11 24.00
C LEU A 33 19.87 23.49 24.68
N TYR A 34 20.58 24.51 24.18
CA TYR A 34 21.78 25.06 24.78
C TYR A 34 21.53 26.15 25.83
N GLY A 35 20.27 26.43 26.17
CA GLY A 35 19.92 27.45 27.17
C GLY A 35 19.76 28.87 26.63
N VAL A 36 19.94 29.07 25.31
CA VAL A 36 20.01 30.40 24.69
C VAL A 36 18.64 30.80 24.13
N ALA A 37 18.12 31.94 24.60
CA ALA A 37 16.91 32.53 24.05
C ALA A 37 17.19 33.28 22.73
N THR A 38 16.27 33.24 21.78
CA THR A 38 16.39 33.93 20.48
C THR A 38 15.07 34.59 20.08
N ALA A 39 15.12 35.50 19.11
CA ALA A 39 13.97 36.31 18.70
C ALA A 39 12.80 35.46 18.15
N PRO A 40 11.55 35.95 18.24
CA PRO A 40 10.42 35.31 17.56
C PRO A 40 10.56 35.34 16.03
N LEU A 41 10.22 34.23 15.37
CA LEU A 41 10.42 34.07 13.91
C LEU A 41 9.53 35.01 13.08
N ASP A 42 8.29 35.24 13.49
CA ASP A 42 7.30 35.97 12.67
C ASP A 42 7.72 37.41 12.37
N SER A 43 8.49 38.05 13.25
CA SER A 43 8.96 39.43 13.07
C SER A 43 10.49 39.55 13.01
N ALA A 44 11.19 38.43 12.81
CA ALA A 44 12.65 38.40 12.86
C ALA A 44 13.28 39.11 11.66
N LYS A 45 14.43 39.75 11.88
CA LYS A 45 15.33 40.18 10.80
C LYS A 45 16.38 39.11 10.54
N VAL A 46 16.36 38.51 9.34
CA VAL A 46 17.24 37.41 8.95
C VAL A 46 18.19 37.86 7.85
N LEU A 47 19.48 37.65 8.04
CA LEU A 47 20.53 37.87 7.05
C LEU A 47 21.09 36.52 6.59
N VAL A 48 21.14 36.29 5.28
CA VAL A 48 21.80 35.12 4.67
C VAL A 48 22.95 35.59 3.80
N ILE A 49 24.17 35.16 4.13
CA ILE A 49 25.40 35.49 3.40
C ILE A 49 25.84 34.25 2.61
N GLY A 50 26.01 34.42 1.29
CA GLY A 50 26.11 33.30 0.35
C GLY A 50 24.72 32.76 -0.01
N CYS A 51 23.78 33.65 -0.34
CA CYS A 51 22.40 33.23 -0.59
C CYS A 51 22.19 32.53 -1.94
N GLU A 52 23.19 32.55 -2.83
CA GLU A 52 23.15 31.94 -4.15
C GLU A 52 21.87 32.31 -4.92
N THR A 53 21.15 31.33 -5.47
CA THR A 53 19.89 31.53 -6.22
C THR A 53 18.69 31.84 -5.31
N GLY A 54 18.91 32.10 -4.02
CA GLY A 54 17.88 32.41 -3.02
C GLY A 54 17.26 31.17 -2.36
N ILE A 55 17.68 29.97 -2.73
CA ILE A 55 17.08 28.71 -2.29
C ILE A 55 17.03 28.52 -0.76
N SER A 56 17.99 29.09 -0.03
CA SER A 56 18.07 29.03 1.44
C SER A 56 17.19 30.06 2.16
N LEU A 57 16.69 31.07 1.46
CA LEU A 57 15.92 32.19 2.03
C LEU A 57 14.44 32.19 1.60
N LEU A 58 14.12 31.65 0.43
CA LEU A 58 12.76 31.63 -0.12
C LEU A 58 11.77 30.85 0.77
N PRO A 59 12.12 29.66 1.32
CA PRO A 59 11.19 28.94 2.20
C PRO A 59 10.82 29.71 3.46
N TYR A 60 11.79 30.39 4.09
CA TYR A 60 11.55 31.20 5.29
C TYR A 60 10.73 32.45 4.97
N ALA A 61 11.11 33.19 3.93
CA ALA A 61 10.40 34.40 3.49
C ALA A 61 8.93 34.11 3.17
N LEU A 62 8.66 32.97 2.51
CA LEU A 62 7.30 32.52 2.20
C LEU A 62 6.53 32.04 3.43
N ALA A 63 7.22 31.43 4.41
CA ALA A 63 6.60 30.95 5.63
C ALA A 63 6.20 32.09 6.58
N TYR A 64 7.02 33.13 6.69
CA TYR A 64 6.88 34.24 7.65
C TYR A 64 6.83 35.60 6.92
N PRO A 65 5.66 35.98 6.38
CA PRO A 65 5.52 37.19 5.55
C PRO A 65 5.80 38.51 6.31
N ASN A 66 5.71 38.49 7.65
CA ASN A 66 5.99 39.64 8.51
C ASN A 66 7.50 39.79 8.87
N ALA A 67 8.32 38.78 8.58
CA ALA A 67 9.76 38.79 8.85
C ALA A 67 10.50 39.57 7.77
N GLN A 68 11.65 40.17 8.09
CA GLN A 68 12.49 40.86 7.11
C GLN A 68 13.67 39.97 6.72
N VAL A 69 13.77 39.59 5.44
CA VAL A 69 14.81 38.68 4.94
C VAL A 69 15.77 39.42 4.02
N VAL A 70 17.06 39.36 4.31
CA VAL A 70 18.11 40.00 3.53
C VAL A 70 19.08 38.95 3.03
N GLY A 71 19.30 38.89 1.71
CA GLY A 71 20.27 38.00 1.09
C GLY A 71 21.46 38.77 0.51
N LEU A 72 22.67 38.26 0.72
CA LEU A 72 23.90 38.78 0.15
C LEU A 72 24.63 37.69 -0.62
N ASP A 73 25.09 38.03 -1.82
CA ASP A 73 25.96 37.17 -2.63
C ASP A 73 26.91 38.05 -3.44
N SER A 74 28.11 37.53 -3.75
CA SER A 74 29.08 38.25 -4.58
C SER A 74 28.92 37.98 -6.07
N ASN A 75 28.13 36.98 -6.47
CA ASN A 75 27.88 36.69 -7.87
C ASN A 75 26.61 37.43 -8.37
N PRO A 76 26.72 38.33 -9.38
CA PRO A 76 25.57 39.04 -9.91
C PRO A 76 24.50 38.12 -10.53
N GLN A 77 24.89 36.98 -11.12
CA GLN A 77 23.93 36.03 -11.71
C GLN A 77 23.06 35.35 -10.64
N ASN A 78 23.65 35.06 -9.48
CA ASN A 78 22.94 34.49 -8.33
C ASN A 78 21.87 35.47 -7.83
N ILE A 79 22.23 36.75 -7.66
CA ILE A 79 21.31 37.81 -7.24
C ILE A 79 20.18 38.02 -8.25
N GLU A 80 20.49 38.00 -9.56
CA GLU A 80 19.48 38.10 -10.62
C GLU A 80 18.47 36.95 -10.56
N ALA A 81 18.96 35.70 -10.45
CA ALA A 81 18.13 34.51 -10.33
C ALA A 81 17.27 34.50 -9.05
N ALA A 82 17.86 34.89 -7.91
CA ALA A 82 17.16 35.03 -6.63
C ALA A 82 16.07 36.11 -6.70
N THR A 83 16.35 37.24 -7.35
CA THR A 83 15.40 38.34 -7.54
C THR A 83 14.23 37.92 -8.44
N ALA A 84 14.53 37.19 -9.52
CA ALA A 84 13.50 36.64 -10.40
C ALA A 84 12.59 35.65 -9.67
N SER A 85 13.17 34.75 -8.87
CA SER A 85 12.43 33.78 -8.06
C SER A 85 11.57 34.46 -6.99
N ALA A 86 12.10 35.45 -6.27
CA ALA A 86 11.35 36.24 -5.30
C ALA A 86 10.14 36.95 -5.91
N LYS A 87 10.32 37.53 -7.11
CA LYS A 87 9.25 38.19 -7.87
C LYS A 87 8.21 37.19 -8.35
N ALA A 88 8.62 36.02 -8.84
CA ALA A 88 7.71 34.95 -9.29
C ALA A 88 6.83 34.44 -8.14
N LEU A 89 7.39 34.37 -6.94
CA LEU A 89 6.68 33.99 -5.70
C LEU A 89 5.93 35.14 -5.02
N ARG A 90 6.04 36.37 -5.54
CA ARG A 90 5.41 37.60 -5.00
C ARG A 90 5.81 37.89 -3.55
N LEU A 91 7.08 37.69 -3.22
CA LEU A 91 7.63 37.98 -1.89
C LEU A 91 7.99 39.47 -1.77
N GLU A 92 7.37 40.17 -0.82
CA GLU A 92 7.63 41.59 -0.55
C GLU A 92 8.60 41.81 0.62
N ASN A 93 8.84 40.77 1.40
CA ASN A 93 9.60 40.80 2.64
C ASN A 93 11.07 40.40 2.48
N ILE A 94 11.56 40.42 1.24
CA ILE A 94 12.91 40.01 0.85
C ILE A 94 13.66 41.17 0.20
N THR A 95 14.93 41.36 0.56
CA THR A 95 15.84 42.30 -0.09
C THR A 95 17.15 41.60 -0.42
N LEU A 96 17.65 41.79 -1.65
CA LEU A 96 18.86 41.13 -2.14
C LEU A 96 19.90 42.18 -2.51
N HIS A 97 21.16 41.97 -2.10
CA HIS A 97 22.26 42.86 -2.43
C HIS A 97 23.46 42.10 -2.99
N LEU A 98 24.04 42.66 -4.06
CA LEU A 98 25.35 42.27 -4.56
C LEU A 98 26.41 42.91 -3.66
N ALA A 99 27.16 42.09 -2.92
CA ALA A 99 28.23 42.54 -2.03
C ALA A 99 29.22 41.40 -1.75
N GLU A 100 30.50 41.73 -1.60
CA GLU A 100 31.47 40.74 -1.13
C GLU A 100 31.20 40.41 0.37
N PRO A 101 31.39 39.16 0.81
CA PRO A 101 31.14 38.76 2.20
C PRO A 101 31.87 39.62 3.26
N GLY A 102 33.02 40.20 2.92
CA GLY A 102 33.82 41.06 3.79
C GLY A 102 33.58 42.58 3.66
N GLU A 103 32.77 43.04 2.70
CA GLU A 103 32.52 44.48 2.48
C GLU A 103 31.59 45.09 3.54
N THR A 104 31.53 46.42 3.64
CA THR A 104 30.70 47.10 4.64
C THR A 104 29.23 47.10 4.21
N LEU A 105 28.32 46.70 5.10
CA LEU A 105 26.88 46.80 4.86
C LEU A 105 26.43 48.27 4.77
N PRO A 106 25.42 48.59 3.94
CA PRO A 106 24.75 49.88 3.99
C PRO A 106 24.28 50.23 5.41
N ALA A 107 24.47 51.49 5.83
CA ALA A 107 24.13 51.96 7.19
C ALA A 107 22.64 51.77 7.58
N CYS A 108 21.74 51.52 6.61
CA CYS A 108 20.33 51.23 6.85
C CYS A 108 20.03 49.80 7.34
N LEU A 109 21.05 48.93 7.47
CA LEU A 109 20.94 47.52 7.90
C LEU A 109 21.66 47.30 9.24
N GLU A 110 21.25 48.01 10.29
CA GLU A 110 22.03 48.12 11.55
C GLU A 110 22.13 46.82 12.39
N THR A 111 21.07 45.99 12.47
CA THR A 111 21.07 44.76 13.29
C THR A 111 20.16 43.65 12.76
N PHE A 112 20.52 42.39 13.04
CA PHE A 112 19.81 41.16 12.63
C PHE A 112 19.65 40.18 13.79
N ASP A 113 18.50 39.50 13.83
CA ASP A 113 18.17 38.50 14.83
C ASP A 113 18.73 37.11 14.48
N TYR A 114 18.84 36.83 13.19
CA TYR A 114 19.50 35.62 12.69
C TYR A 114 20.46 36.00 11.57
N ILE A 115 21.71 35.56 11.68
CA ILE A 115 22.69 35.68 10.60
C ILE A 115 23.12 34.27 10.22
N ILE A 116 22.99 33.92 8.94
CA ILE A 116 23.32 32.59 8.41
C ILE A 116 24.44 32.76 7.38
N VAL A 117 25.60 32.21 7.69
CA VAL A 117 26.74 32.13 6.75
C VAL A 117 26.87 30.67 6.34
N SER A 118 26.52 30.36 5.08
CA SER A 118 26.56 28.99 4.57
C SER A 118 27.37 28.90 3.28
N GLY A 119 28.27 27.93 3.19
CA GLY A 119 29.07 27.66 1.98
C GLY A 119 30.15 28.70 1.67
N VAL A 120 30.38 29.66 2.57
CA VAL A 120 31.29 30.80 2.32
C VAL A 120 32.55 30.74 3.18
N TYR A 121 32.42 30.52 4.50
CA TYR A 121 33.49 30.81 5.47
C TYR A 121 34.81 30.07 5.18
N SER A 122 34.77 28.76 4.96
CA SER A 122 35.97 27.96 4.69
C SER A 122 36.63 28.22 3.33
N TYR A 123 35.96 28.95 2.43
CA TYR A 123 36.47 29.22 1.08
C TYR A 123 37.00 30.65 0.94
N LEU A 124 36.91 31.45 2.01
CA LEU A 124 37.49 32.79 2.05
C LEU A 124 38.96 32.77 2.48
N PRO A 125 39.79 33.69 1.97
CA PRO A 125 41.09 33.98 2.56
C PRO A 125 40.97 34.31 4.05
N ALA A 126 41.98 33.99 4.85
CA ALA A 126 41.93 34.12 6.31
C ALA A 126 41.55 35.53 6.79
N GLU A 127 42.04 36.58 6.14
CA GLU A 127 41.70 37.97 6.47
C GLU A 127 40.21 38.29 6.20
N ALA A 128 39.68 37.83 5.06
CA ALA A 128 38.28 38.02 4.70
C ALA A 128 37.33 37.21 5.59
N ALA A 129 37.72 35.99 5.98
CA ALA A 129 36.97 35.17 6.92
C ALA A 129 36.89 35.83 8.32
N ASN A 130 37.99 36.42 8.79
CA ASN A 130 38.02 37.17 10.04
C ASN A 130 37.14 38.44 9.97
N ALA A 131 37.28 39.22 8.89
CA ALA A 131 36.48 40.43 8.68
C ALA A 131 34.97 40.13 8.61
N LEU A 132 34.59 39.04 7.95
CA LEU A 132 33.22 38.53 7.92
C LEU A 132 32.70 38.22 9.34
N MET A 133 33.50 37.52 10.15
CA MET A 133 33.11 37.14 11.52
C MET A 133 32.93 38.36 12.43
N GLU A 134 33.86 39.31 12.41
CA GLU A 134 33.73 40.58 13.16
C GLU A 134 32.50 41.38 12.74
N ARG A 135 32.23 41.44 11.43
CA ARG A 135 31.07 42.12 10.90
C ARG A 135 29.78 41.46 11.36
N CYS A 136 29.69 40.13 11.30
CA CYS A 136 28.56 39.39 11.85
C CYS A 136 28.37 39.69 13.33
N GLY A 137 29.45 39.71 14.12
CA GLY A 137 29.39 40.07 15.55
C GLY A 137 28.81 41.47 15.81
N ARG A 138 29.23 42.49 15.03
CA ARG A 138 28.68 43.85 15.13
C ARG A 138 27.23 43.98 14.67
N ALA A 139 26.80 43.11 13.75
CA ALA A 139 25.46 43.15 13.16
C ALA A 139 24.42 42.31 13.94
N LEU A 140 24.81 41.58 14.98
CA LEU A 140 23.86 40.81 15.80
C LEU A 140 23.01 41.72 16.69
N SER A 141 21.71 41.46 16.73
CA SER A 141 20.80 42.08 17.71
C SER A 141 21.09 41.57 19.13
N ALA A 142 20.46 42.18 20.14
CA ALA A 142 20.61 41.75 21.53
C ALA A 142 20.17 40.28 21.76
N MET A 143 19.22 39.78 20.97
CA MET A 143 18.79 38.37 20.99
C MET A 143 19.31 37.57 19.79
N GLY A 144 20.27 38.13 19.06
CA GLY A 144 20.77 37.61 17.80
C GLY A 144 21.47 36.26 17.93
N LEU A 145 21.32 35.43 16.89
CA LEU A 145 22.02 34.15 16.72
C LEU A 145 22.73 34.12 15.37
N LEU A 146 24.01 33.75 15.39
CA LEU A 146 24.83 33.58 14.19
C LEU A 146 25.07 32.09 13.94
N TYR A 147 24.83 31.66 12.72
CA TYR A 147 25.18 30.34 12.19
C TYR A 147 26.35 30.48 11.22
N ILE A 148 27.38 29.63 11.36
CA ILE A 148 28.48 29.49 10.39
C ILE A 148 28.76 28.01 10.18
N ASP A 149 28.67 27.55 8.93
CA ASP A 149 29.25 26.27 8.56
C ASP A 149 30.70 26.38 8.08
N HIS A 150 31.51 25.39 8.48
CA HIS A 150 32.93 25.36 8.14
C HIS A 150 33.54 23.95 8.28
N HIS A 151 34.61 23.73 7.52
CA HIS A 151 35.42 22.53 7.57
C HIS A 151 36.41 22.56 8.74
N VAL A 152 36.52 21.42 9.43
CA VAL A 152 37.36 21.29 10.63
C VAL A 152 38.28 20.08 10.60
N TYR A 153 39.41 20.20 11.30
CA TYR A 153 40.33 19.10 11.54
C TYR A 153 39.90 18.21 12.72
N PRO A 154 40.22 16.90 12.67
CA PRO A 154 41.11 16.24 11.70
C PRO A 154 40.45 15.77 10.40
N GLY A 155 39.13 15.63 10.34
CA GLY A 155 38.45 14.95 9.22
C GLY A 155 38.65 15.64 7.87
N ALA A 156 38.74 16.97 7.85
CA ALA A 156 38.96 17.75 6.65
C ALA A 156 40.34 17.53 5.99
N LYS A 157 41.28 16.80 6.62
CA LYS A 157 42.56 16.43 5.98
C LYS A 157 42.39 15.62 4.70
N THR A 158 41.30 14.87 4.59
CA THR A 158 40.97 14.15 3.36
C THR A 158 40.67 15.10 2.18
N LEU A 159 40.11 16.28 2.43
CA LEU A 159 39.88 17.30 1.39
C LEU A 159 41.20 17.86 0.86
N GLU A 160 42.20 18.04 1.72
CA GLU A 160 43.53 18.49 1.31
C GLU A 160 44.23 17.45 0.42
N VAL A 161 44.17 16.17 0.79
CA VAL A 161 44.72 15.07 -0.04
C VAL A 161 44.13 15.12 -1.45
N MET A 162 42.82 15.33 -1.56
CA MET A 162 42.14 15.41 -2.84
C MET A 162 42.49 16.68 -3.61
N ARG A 163 42.49 17.84 -2.93
CA ARG A 163 42.91 19.12 -3.50
C ARG A 163 44.32 19.02 -4.08
N ASP A 164 45.26 18.48 -3.32
CA ASP A 164 46.66 18.38 -3.71
C ASP A 164 46.83 17.43 -4.91
N ALA A 165 46.06 16.34 -4.97
CA ALA A 165 46.02 15.46 -6.14
C ALA A 165 45.46 16.15 -7.39
N MET A 166 44.39 16.94 -7.24
CA MET A 166 43.85 17.72 -8.36
C MET A 166 44.83 18.80 -8.82
N LEU A 167 45.42 19.57 -7.91
CA LEU A 167 46.42 20.59 -8.22
C LEU A 167 47.65 19.99 -8.93
N LEU A 168 48.08 18.80 -8.52
CA LEU A 168 49.15 18.06 -9.19
C LEU A 168 48.77 17.72 -10.64
N HIS A 169 47.54 17.31 -10.89
CA HIS A 169 47.07 16.93 -12.22
C HIS A 169 46.75 18.14 -13.12
N THR A 170 46.37 19.28 -12.55
CA THR A 170 46.03 20.51 -13.27
C THR A 170 47.20 21.50 -13.38
N HIS A 171 48.39 21.14 -12.91
CA HIS A 171 49.58 22.02 -12.87
C HIS A 171 49.90 22.69 -14.21
N ALA A 172 49.72 21.99 -15.33
CA ALA A 172 50.04 22.46 -16.68
C ALA A 172 48.84 23.06 -17.43
N ALA A 173 47.67 23.15 -16.80
CA ALA A 173 46.48 23.72 -17.43
C ALA A 173 46.59 25.25 -17.54
N HIS A 174 46.16 25.80 -18.67
CA HIS A 174 46.22 27.22 -18.97
C HIS A 174 44.83 27.86 -19.09
N THR A 175 43.77 27.05 -19.14
CA THR A 175 42.37 27.51 -19.19
C THR A 175 41.52 26.89 -18.08
N ASP A 176 40.43 27.55 -17.68
CA ASP A 176 39.48 27.04 -16.68
C ASP A 176 38.87 25.69 -17.09
N GLU A 177 38.67 25.48 -18.39
CA GLU A 177 38.13 24.24 -18.94
C GLU A 177 39.12 23.08 -18.80
N GLU A 178 40.40 23.31 -19.12
CA GLU A 178 41.47 22.33 -18.88
C GLU A 178 41.64 21.99 -17.39
N VAL A 179 41.52 22.99 -16.51
CA VAL A 179 41.54 22.78 -15.06
C VAL A 179 40.34 21.93 -14.62
N LYS A 180 39.13 22.20 -15.13
CA LYS A 180 37.93 21.39 -14.80
C LYS A 180 38.07 19.95 -15.27
N THR A 181 38.45 19.73 -16.53
CA THR A 181 38.62 18.38 -17.09
C THR A 181 39.74 17.62 -16.37
N GLY A 182 40.87 18.26 -16.09
CA GLY A 182 41.97 17.66 -15.33
C GLY A 182 41.58 17.31 -13.89
N ALA A 183 40.85 18.20 -13.20
CA ALA A 183 40.36 17.93 -11.85
C ALA A 183 39.34 16.77 -11.82
N GLN A 184 38.44 16.70 -12.81
CA GLN A 184 37.52 15.57 -12.96
C GLN A 184 38.24 14.25 -13.20
N ALA A 185 39.29 14.25 -14.03
CA ALA A 185 40.12 13.08 -14.27
C ALA A 185 40.88 12.65 -13.00
N ALA A 186 41.42 13.57 -12.21
CA ALA A 186 42.07 13.25 -10.95
C ALA A 186 41.09 12.69 -9.90
N LEU A 187 39.82 13.11 -9.94
CA LEU A 187 38.79 12.60 -9.01
C LEU A 187 38.43 11.13 -9.24
N THR A 188 38.60 10.58 -10.44
CA THR A 188 38.31 9.16 -10.73
C THR A 188 39.20 8.22 -9.92
N LEU A 189 40.41 8.66 -9.57
CA LEU A 189 41.30 7.93 -8.64
C LEU A 189 40.60 7.64 -7.31
N PHE A 190 39.81 8.58 -6.79
CA PHE A 190 39.14 8.46 -5.50
C PHE A 190 37.79 7.74 -5.56
N THR A 191 37.18 7.66 -6.74
CA THR A 191 35.93 6.91 -6.94
C THR A 191 36.15 5.46 -7.35
N GLU A 192 37.19 5.19 -8.15
CA GLU A 192 37.40 3.88 -8.79
C GLU A 192 38.81 3.29 -8.56
N GLY A 193 39.80 4.13 -8.24
CA GLY A 193 41.22 3.75 -8.22
C GLY A 193 41.85 3.55 -6.84
N LEU A 194 41.07 3.57 -5.76
CA LEU A 194 41.60 3.39 -4.39
C LEU A 194 41.86 1.91 -4.08
N ALA A 195 43.03 1.61 -3.51
CA ALA A 195 43.35 0.26 -3.01
C ALA A 195 42.37 -0.15 -1.90
N ALA A 196 41.97 -1.43 -1.90
CA ALA A 196 40.98 -1.97 -0.95
C ALA A 196 41.43 -1.87 0.52
N GLU A 197 42.74 -1.91 0.76
CA GLU A 197 43.34 -1.84 2.10
C GLU A 197 43.61 -0.41 2.58
N ASN A 198 43.33 0.62 1.77
CA ASN A 198 43.57 2.00 2.17
C ASN A 198 42.63 2.39 3.34
N PRO A 199 43.15 2.71 4.53
CA PRO A 199 42.33 2.99 5.71
C PRO A 199 41.49 4.27 5.59
N LEU A 200 41.78 5.14 4.62
CA LEU A 200 41.04 6.36 4.33
C LEU A 200 40.09 6.21 3.14
N ALA A 201 40.02 5.04 2.50
CA ALA A 201 39.33 4.87 1.22
C ALA A 201 37.87 5.32 1.28
N GLN A 202 37.15 4.93 2.35
CA GLN A 202 35.74 5.29 2.54
C GLN A 202 35.54 6.81 2.66
N ALA A 203 36.40 7.50 3.41
CA ALA A 203 36.29 8.94 3.62
C ALA A 203 36.68 9.74 2.36
N LEU A 204 37.73 9.30 1.66
CA LEU A 204 38.17 9.91 0.40
C LEU A 204 37.12 9.74 -0.71
N SER A 205 36.57 8.53 -0.86
CA SER A 205 35.52 8.25 -1.83
C SER A 205 34.24 9.06 -1.57
N ALA A 206 33.85 9.19 -0.30
CA ALA A 206 32.67 9.98 0.06
C ALA A 206 32.84 11.49 -0.26
N ASN A 207 34.02 12.05 -0.01
CA ASN A 207 34.33 13.44 -0.35
C ASN A 207 34.53 13.68 -1.88
N ALA A 208 34.92 12.65 -2.63
CA ALA A 208 35.03 12.72 -4.11
C ALA A 208 33.72 13.10 -4.79
N ALA A 209 32.61 12.55 -4.31
CA ALA A 209 31.28 12.86 -4.84
C ALA A 209 30.91 14.35 -4.64
N CYS A 210 31.33 14.97 -3.53
CA CYS A 210 31.12 16.39 -3.24
C CYS A 210 31.91 17.27 -4.22
N PHE A 211 33.19 16.96 -4.42
CA PHE A 211 34.05 17.67 -5.38
C PHE A 211 33.55 17.57 -6.83
N GLN A 212 33.07 16.40 -7.26
CA GLN A 212 32.50 16.20 -8.60
C GLN A 212 31.29 17.12 -8.85
N ARG A 213 30.41 17.27 -7.86
CA ARG A 213 29.25 18.17 -7.96
C ARG A 213 29.66 19.64 -7.95
N GLY A 214 30.60 20.02 -7.10
CA GLY A 214 31.11 21.41 -7.04
C GLY A 214 31.80 21.88 -8.33
N LEU A 215 32.51 20.99 -9.04
CA LEU A 215 33.13 21.29 -10.34
C LEU A 215 32.08 21.51 -11.46
N ALA A 216 30.88 20.93 -11.31
CA ALA A 216 29.78 21.11 -12.25
C ALA A 216 29.05 22.45 -12.06
N SER A 217 28.96 22.97 -10.84
CA SER A 217 28.16 24.16 -10.49
C SER A 217 28.93 25.47 -10.33
N SER A 218 30.25 25.43 -10.06
CA SER A 218 31.06 26.62 -9.74
C SER A 218 32.25 26.85 -10.69
N SER A 219 32.95 27.99 -10.58
CA SER A 219 34.28 28.16 -11.18
C SER A 219 35.28 27.29 -10.42
N ALA A 220 36.13 26.55 -11.14
CA ALA A 220 37.03 25.54 -10.57
C ALA A 220 37.93 26.08 -9.44
N PHE A 221 38.22 27.38 -9.43
CA PHE A 221 39.06 28.04 -8.44
C PHE A 221 38.49 28.06 -7.02
N ARG A 222 37.16 28.22 -6.83
CA ARG A 222 36.56 28.15 -5.48
C ARG A 222 36.74 26.77 -4.86
N THR A 223 36.69 25.73 -5.67
CA THR A 223 36.82 24.33 -5.24
C THR A 223 38.19 24.05 -4.61
N PHE A 224 39.27 24.70 -5.07
CA PHE A 224 40.62 24.55 -4.51
C PHE A 224 40.88 25.42 -3.26
N ALA A 225 40.06 26.43 -2.99
CA ALA A 225 40.32 27.44 -1.97
C ALA A 225 39.94 27.04 -0.53
N CYS A 226 39.44 25.82 -0.31
CA CYS A 226 39.02 25.36 1.01
C CYS A 226 40.19 25.41 2.01
N SER A 227 40.00 26.12 3.12
CA SER A 227 40.97 26.34 4.20
C SER A 227 40.38 25.88 5.54
N PRO A 228 40.45 24.58 5.86
CA PRO A 228 39.97 24.04 7.14
C PRO A 228 40.86 24.50 8.31
N VAL A 229 40.27 24.61 9.49
CA VAL A 229 40.97 25.00 10.73
C VAL A 229 40.69 24.00 11.85
N TYR A 230 41.51 24.01 12.91
CA TYR A 230 41.10 23.34 14.15
C TYR A 230 39.93 24.10 14.78
N PHE A 231 38.99 23.40 15.40
CA PHE A 231 37.83 24.00 16.04
C PHE A 231 38.23 25.00 17.14
N VAL A 232 39.31 24.74 17.88
CA VAL A 232 39.83 25.71 18.87
C VAL A 232 40.31 27.02 18.24
N GLU A 233 40.88 26.97 17.04
CA GLU A 233 41.31 28.17 16.31
C GLU A 233 40.09 28.97 15.83
N PHE A 234 39.07 28.28 15.32
CA PHE A 234 37.79 28.89 14.97
C PHE A 234 37.13 29.56 16.20
N ALA A 235 37.08 28.86 17.33
CA ALA A 235 36.47 29.37 18.55
C ALA A 235 37.23 30.59 19.10
N ASN A 236 38.56 30.60 19.04
CA ASN A 236 39.36 31.75 19.45
C ASN A 236 39.10 32.97 18.56
N LYS A 237 39.04 32.77 17.23
CA LYS A 237 38.67 33.84 16.29
C LYS A 237 37.27 34.39 16.54
N ALA A 238 36.32 33.53 16.92
CA ALA A 238 34.99 33.98 17.33
C ALA A 238 35.06 34.91 18.56
N VAL A 239 35.84 34.53 19.58
CA VAL A 239 36.05 35.36 20.77
C VAL A 239 36.73 36.70 20.42
N GLU A 240 37.73 36.70 19.55
CA GLU A 240 38.37 37.93 19.03
C GLU A 240 37.38 38.85 18.31
N ALA A 241 36.38 38.27 17.63
CA ALA A 241 35.27 38.98 16.99
C ALA A 241 34.13 39.38 17.95
N GLY A 242 34.27 39.16 19.26
CA GLY A 242 33.25 39.47 20.27
C GLY A 242 32.09 38.48 20.28
N LEU A 243 32.33 37.22 19.93
CA LEU A 243 31.34 36.15 19.83
C LEU A 243 31.71 34.95 20.71
N SER A 244 30.69 34.28 21.23
CA SER A 244 30.79 33.10 22.09
C SER A 244 30.10 31.88 21.47
N TYR A 245 30.73 30.71 21.62
CA TYR A 245 30.25 29.46 21.04
C TYR A 245 29.10 28.82 21.82
N VAL A 246 27.92 28.77 21.19
CA VAL A 246 26.70 28.17 21.76
C VAL A 246 26.70 26.65 21.61
N GLY A 247 27.05 26.12 20.44
CA GLY A 247 26.89 24.70 20.15
C GLY A 247 26.82 24.44 18.65
N ASP A 248 26.48 23.21 18.26
CA ASP A 248 26.33 22.83 16.86
C ASP A 248 24.83 22.74 16.49
N ALA A 249 24.49 23.12 15.24
CA ALA A 249 23.12 23.04 14.73
C ALA A 249 22.58 21.60 14.75
N MET A 250 23.45 20.59 14.79
CA MET A 250 23.11 19.21 15.09
C MET A 250 23.50 18.89 16.55
N PRO A 251 22.61 19.10 17.53
CA PRO A 251 22.99 19.08 18.96
C PRO A 251 23.55 17.73 19.42
N LEU A 252 23.04 16.61 18.87
CA LEU A 252 23.54 15.27 19.19
C LEU A 252 24.99 15.04 18.75
N SER A 253 25.50 15.82 17.79
CA SER A 253 26.90 15.74 17.36
C SER A 253 27.89 16.17 18.46
N GLU A 254 27.42 16.87 19.49
CA GLU A 254 28.25 17.34 20.60
C GLU A 254 28.12 16.50 21.87
N VAL A 255 27.31 15.43 21.84
CA VAL A 255 27.07 14.54 22.98
C VAL A 255 27.97 13.30 22.85
N PRO A 256 29.03 13.14 23.68
CA PRO A 256 29.99 12.04 23.53
C PRO A 256 29.37 10.65 23.63
N LEU A 257 28.29 10.49 24.40
CA LEU A 257 27.59 9.23 24.59
C LEU A 257 26.98 8.68 23.29
N GLU A 258 26.65 9.55 22.33
CA GLU A 258 26.13 9.18 21.01
C GLU A 258 27.14 8.40 20.18
N PHE A 259 28.44 8.58 20.48
CA PHE A 259 29.54 7.89 19.82
C PHE A 259 29.98 6.62 20.56
N GLY A 260 29.27 6.26 21.62
CA GLY A 260 29.48 5.05 22.41
C GLY A 260 30.14 5.32 23.76
N GLN A 261 29.92 4.41 24.70
CA GLN A 261 30.37 4.54 26.09
C GLN A 261 31.89 4.73 26.22
N LYS A 262 32.70 4.07 25.36
CA LYS A 262 34.16 4.24 25.35
C LYS A 262 34.58 5.66 24.98
N VAL A 263 33.97 6.23 23.93
CA VAL A 263 34.22 7.62 23.53
C VAL A 263 33.82 8.56 24.66
N SER A 264 32.63 8.36 25.25
CA SER A 264 32.15 9.18 26.36
C SER A 264 33.09 9.16 27.58
N LEU A 265 33.56 7.98 27.99
CA LEU A 265 34.45 7.83 29.14
C LEU A 265 35.81 8.49 28.88
N SER A 266 36.47 8.18 27.76
CA SER A 266 37.77 8.75 27.40
C SER A 266 37.70 10.26 27.19
N HIS A 267 36.62 10.74 26.56
CA HIS A 267 36.35 12.16 26.39
C HIS A 267 36.24 12.85 27.76
N SER A 268 35.45 12.30 28.68
CA SER A 268 35.25 12.89 30.02
C SER A 268 36.55 13.03 30.82
N LEU A 269 37.46 12.05 30.70
CA LEU A 269 38.79 12.09 31.34
C LEU A 269 39.71 13.16 30.75
N LEU A 270 39.78 13.27 29.42
CA LEU A 270 40.61 14.26 28.72
C LEU A 270 40.05 15.68 28.83
N ALA A 271 38.72 15.80 28.89
CA ALA A 271 37.97 17.05 28.95
C ALA A 271 37.96 17.71 30.33
N LEU A 272 38.44 17.03 31.37
CA LEU A 272 38.34 17.51 32.75
C LEU A 272 39.11 18.83 32.93
N GLY A 273 38.40 19.87 33.42
CA GLY A 273 38.96 21.21 33.62
C GLY A 273 39.21 22.01 32.34
N GLN A 274 38.87 21.49 31.16
CA GLN A 274 39.09 22.15 29.88
C GLN A 274 37.93 23.08 29.47
N THR A 275 38.23 24.10 28.67
CA THR A 275 37.22 24.98 28.08
C THR A 275 36.29 24.22 27.15
N LYS A 276 35.08 24.74 26.89
CA LYS A 276 34.12 24.09 25.99
C LYS A 276 34.71 23.82 24.60
N ALA A 277 35.47 24.77 24.04
CA ALA A 277 36.12 24.62 22.74
C ALA A 277 37.10 23.43 22.70
N VAL A 278 37.96 23.31 23.71
CA VAL A 278 38.95 22.22 23.80
C VAL A 278 38.24 20.87 23.97
N ARG A 279 37.19 20.81 24.81
CA ARG A 279 36.38 19.58 24.96
C ARG A 279 35.78 19.14 23.64
N GLN A 280 35.23 20.06 22.86
CA GLN A 280 34.67 19.76 21.54
C GLN A 280 35.74 19.35 20.52
N GLN A 281 36.93 19.96 20.55
CA GLN A 281 38.05 19.54 19.70
C GLN A 281 38.52 18.11 20.01
N TYR A 282 38.54 17.68 21.27
CA TYR A 282 38.82 16.28 21.61
C TYR A 282 37.76 15.33 21.06
N LEU A 283 36.49 15.75 21.04
CA LEU A 283 35.42 14.97 20.42
C LEU A 283 35.60 14.88 18.89
N ASP A 284 36.06 15.96 18.25
CA ASP A 284 36.37 15.97 16.81
C ASP A 284 37.48 14.98 16.47
N PHE A 285 38.52 14.87 17.31
CA PHE A 285 39.55 13.84 17.17
C PHE A 285 38.99 12.44 17.34
N ALA A 286 38.15 12.20 18.35
CA ALA A 286 37.58 10.88 18.61
C ALA A 286 36.61 10.41 17.51
N THR A 287 35.94 11.34 16.84
CA THR A 287 34.92 11.05 15.82
C THR A 287 35.39 11.24 14.38
N GLY A 288 36.57 11.83 14.17
CA GLY A 288 37.10 12.15 12.84
C GLY A 288 36.31 13.25 12.14
N ARG A 289 35.77 14.23 12.90
CA ARG A 289 34.85 15.25 12.37
C ARG A 289 35.50 16.10 11.29
N SER A 290 34.84 16.25 10.15
CA SER A 290 35.33 17.04 8.99
C SER A 290 34.58 18.36 8.79
N PHE A 291 33.40 18.51 9.38
CA PHE A 291 32.49 19.64 9.14
C PHE A 291 31.70 19.99 10.41
N ARG A 292 31.53 21.29 10.67
CA ARG A 292 30.75 21.83 11.81
C ARG A 292 29.75 22.88 11.33
N GLN A 293 28.63 22.94 12.04
CA GLN A 293 27.54 23.89 11.83
C GLN A 293 27.41 24.74 13.10
N SER A 294 28.32 25.69 13.28
CA SER A 294 28.55 26.37 14.56
C SER A 294 27.53 27.47 14.81
N LEU A 295 26.95 27.46 16.02
CA LEU A 295 26.07 28.50 16.54
C LEU A 295 26.85 29.43 17.47
N LEU A 296 26.72 30.73 17.26
CA LEU A 296 27.44 31.79 17.95
C LEU A 296 26.45 32.87 18.43
N VAL A 297 26.75 33.51 19.56
CA VAL A 297 26.06 34.70 20.08
C VAL A 297 27.07 35.75 20.50
N SER A 298 26.63 36.98 20.76
CA SER A 298 27.49 38.01 21.37
C SER A 298 28.17 37.51 22.65
N GLU A 299 29.45 37.82 22.83
CA GLU A 299 30.26 37.49 24.01
C GLU A 299 29.59 37.98 25.32
N THR A 300 28.83 39.07 25.27
CA THR A 300 28.05 39.58 26.42
C THR A 300 27.03 38.59 26.97
N ARG A 301 26.69 37.55 26.19
CA ARG A 301 25.72 36.51 26.52
C ARG A 301 26.37 35.16 26.84
N ALA A 302 27.70 35.08 26.93
CA ALA A 302 28.43 33.83 27.18
C ALA A 302 27.91 33.05 28.41
N GLN A 303 27.48 33.77 29.45
CA GLN A 303 26.92 33.21 30.70
C GLN A 303 25.58 32.48 30.54
N GLU A 304 24.83 32.70 29.46
CA GLU A 304 23.58 31.99 29.17
C GLU A 304 23.83 30.56 28.63
N ILE A 305 25.04 30.32 28.10
CA ILE A 305 25.37 29.13 27.31
C ILE A 305 25.60 27.92 28.20
N ARG A 306 24.85 26.85 27.96
CA ARG A 306 25.10 25.56 28.61
C ARG A 306 26.32 24.85 28.04
N SER A 307 26.95 24.05 28.88
CA SER A 307 28.16 23.30 28.54
C SER A 307 27.93 22.16 27.54
N ALA A 308 26.70 21.66 27.45
CA ALA A 308 26.21 20.62 26.56
C ALA A 308 24.69 20.86 26.29
N PRO A 309 24.11 20.31 25.20
CA PRO A 309 22.68 20.42 24.97
C PRO A 309 21.89 19.66 26.05
N ASP A 310 20.83 20.27 26.55
CA ASP A 310 19.95 19.71 27.56
C ASP A 310 18.82 18.91 26.89
N LEU A 311 18.93 17.59 26.89
CA LEU A 311 17.94 16.71 26.26
C LEU A 311 16.61 16.63 27.02
N GLU A 312 16.53 17.10 28.27
CA GLU A 312 15.24 17.21 28.97
C GLU A 312 14.36 18.29 28.33
N ARG A 313 14.97 19.29 27.67
CA ARG A 313 14.27 20.35 26.93
C ARG A 313 13.65 19.89 25.62
N LEU A 314 13.82 18.62 25.22
CA LEU A 314 13.02 18.04 24.14
C LEU A 314 11.51 18.10 24.46
N ALA A 315 11.16 18.17 25.76
CA ALA A 315 9.79 18.36 26.23
C ALA A 315 9.16 19.70 25.85
N ASP A 316 9.98 20.73 25.60
CA ASP A 316 9.50 22.07 25.21
C ASP A 316 9.26 22.21 23.70
N LEU A 317 9.70 21.21 22.93
CA LEU A 317 9.67 21.25 21.47
C LEU A 317 8.39 20.64 20.89
N ARG A 318 8.07 21.08 19.68
CA ARG A 318 7.08 20.44 18.82
C ARG A 318 7.78 19.69 17.69
N TRP A 319 7.13 18.65 17.18
CA TRP A 319 7.74 17.64 16.29
C TRP A 319 6.92 17.43 15.03
N ALA A 320 7.57 17.25 13.89
CA ALA A 320 6.91 16.93 12.62
C ALA A 320 7.72 15.87 11.86
N SER A 321 7.05 14.97 11.14
CA SER A 321 7.73 14.01 10.27
C SER A 321 6.85 13.61 9.09
N GLY A 322 7.41 13.67 7.89
CA GLY A 322 6.79 13.23 6.64
C GLY A 322 7.05 11.76 6.31
N LEU A 323 7.36 10.92 7.31
CA LEU A 323 7.61 9.50 7.10
C LEU A 323 6.36 8.76 6.59
N ILE A 324 6.51 8.00 5.52
CA ILE A 324 5.47 7.14 4.95
C ILE A 324 5.81 5.69 5.23
N ARG A 325 4.84 4.95 5.77
CA ARG A 325 4.97 3.50 5.96
C ARG A 325 4.94 2.78 4.60
N LEU A 326 5.98 2.02 4.32
CA LEU A 326 6.07 1.12 3.17
C LEU A 326 5.31 -0.19 3.45
N SER A 327 4.83 -0.84 2.39
CA SER A 327 4.39 -2.23 2.47
C SER A 327 5.57 -3.10 2.88
N THR A 328 5.35 -4.02 3.82
CA THR A 328 6.42 -4.89 4.32
C THR A 328 6.64 -6.04 3.35
N ASP A 329 7.88 -6.24 2.88
CA ASP A 329 8.30 -7.37 2.03
C ASP A 329 8.31 -8.72 2.81
N GLY A 330 7.16 -9.12 3.36
CA GLY A 330 6.97 -10.43 3.98
C GLY A 330 7.76 -10.72 5.26
N LYS A 331 8.40 -9.72 5.90
CA LYS A 331 8.98 -9.86 7.25
C LYS A 331 7.93 -9.47 8.28
N ASP A 332 7.38 -10.48 8.94
CA ASP A 332 6.08 -10.46 9.64
C ASP A 332 5.93 -9.46 10.81
N ASP A 333 7.02 -8.84 11.30
CA ASP A 333 6.98 -7.90 12.45
C ASP A 333 7.62 -6.51 12.20
N ILE A 334 8.22 -6.26 11.03
CA ILE A 334 9.03 -5.04 10.82
C ILE A 334 8.25 -4.00 10.02
N ALA A 335 7.85 -2.89 10.65
CA ALA A 335 7.32 -1.73 9.95
C ALA A 335 8.46 -0.89 9.37
N SER A 336 8.44 -0.64 8.06
CA SER A 336 9.43 0.20 7.37
C SER A 336 8.82 1.53 6.96
N TYR A 337 9.56 2.61 7.15
CA TYR A 337 9.16 3.97 6.85
C TYR A 337 10.23 4.65 6.00
N VAL A 338 9.81 5.59 5.15
CA VAL A 338 10.72 6.39 4.32
C VAL A 338 10.32 7.87 4.32
N THR A 339 11.29 8.78 4.35
CA THR A 339 11.11 10.22 4.21
C THR A 339 10.98 10.60 2.73
N ASN A 340 10.65 11.86 2.48
CA ASN A 340 10.68 12.44 1.13
C ASN A 340 12.07 12.46 0.51
N THR A 341 13.13 12.46 1.34
CA THR A 341 14.53 12.47 0.94
C THR A 341 15.12 11.05 0.76
N GLY A 342 14.29 10.00 0.87
CA GLY A 342 14.72 8.61 0.68
C GLY A 342 15.40 7.96 1.89
N ARG A 343 15.43 8.64 3.04
CA ARG A 343 15.95 8.06 4.30
C ARG A 343 14.88 7.20 4.95
N GLY A 344 15.28 6.07 5.54
CA GLY A 344 14.31 5.11 6.08
C GLY A 344 14.61 4.63 7.49
N LEU A 345 13.55 4.14 8.14
CA LEU A 345 13.59 3.47 9.44
C LEU A 345 12.76 2.20 9.38
N SER A 346 13.36 1.09 9.80
CA SER A 346 12.66 -0.18 10.00
C SER A 346 12.64 -0.50 11.49
N THR A 347 11.47 -0.77 12.05
CA THR A 347 11.30 -1.03 13.48
C THR A 347 10.20 -2.07 13.74
N THR A 348 10.39 -2.87 14.78
CA THR A 348 9.37 -3.78 15.35
C THR A 348 8.72 -3.19 16.61
N ASP A 349 9.20 -2.04 17.08
CA ASP A 349 8.69 -1.40 18.31
C ASP A 349 7.31 -0.77 18.06
N LYS A 350 6.27 -1.35 18.67
CA LYS A 350 4.87 -0.90 18.57
C LYS A 350 4.70 0.58 18.92
N SER A 351 5.40 1.03 19.97
CA SER A 351 5.34 2.40 20.45
C SER A 351 6.00 3.41 19.50
N MET A 352 7.08 3.00 18.81
CA MET A 352 7.64 3.79 17.72
C MET A 352 6.67 3.83 16.52
N ILE A 353 6.03 2.71 16.19
CA ILE A 353 5.02 2.63 15.12
C ILE A 353 3.85 3.57 15.41
N ALA A 354 3.34 3.60 16.64
CA ALA A 354 2.26 4.48 17.06
C ALA A 354 2.67 5.96 16.97
N LEU A 355 3.88 6.31 17.46
CA LEU A 355 4.42 7.66 17.39
C LEU A 355 4.58 8.14 15.94
N LEU A 356 5.09 7.28 15.05
CA LEU A 356 5.23 7.60 13.63
C LEU A 356 3.88 7.75 12.93
N GLY A 357 2.89 6.92 13.28
CA GLY A 357 1.51 7.07 12.78
C GLY A 357 0.93 8.44 13.15
N MET A 358 1.13 8.87 14.40
CA MET A 358 0.72 10.21 14.84
C MET A 358 1.37 11.34 14.04
N LEU A 359 2.71 11.30 13.91
CA LEU A 359 3.42 12.33 13.16
C LEU A 359 2.98 12.37 11.68
N ALA A 360 2.71 11.22 11.08
CA ALA A 360 2.21 11.12 9.71
C ALA A 360 0.83 11.77 9.53
N HIS A 361 -0.07 11.62 10.51
CA HIS A 361 -1.37 12.30 10.49
C HIS A 361 -1.20 13.82 10.56
N ALA A 362 -0.35 14.29 11.48
CA ALA A 362 -0.12 15.72 11.73
C ALA A 362 0.65 16.44 10.60
N TRP A 363 1.47 15.71 9.85
CA TRP A 363 2.27 16.28 8.76
C TRP A 363 1.43 17.14 7.79
N PRO A 364 1.90 18.30 7.32
CA PRO A 364 3.20 18.91 7.60
C PRO A 364 3.28 19.77 8.86
N GLY A 365 2.21 19.81 9.66
CA GLY A 365 2.18 20.52 10.95
C GLY A 365 3.00 19.84 12.04
N THR A 366 3.11 20.50 13.18
CA THR A 366 3.86 20.00 14.34
C THR A 366 2.94 19.50 15.46
N VAL A 367 3.42 18.52 16.22
CA VAL A 367 2.75 17.93 17.38
C VAL A 367 3.53 18.27 18.64
N SER A 368 2.85 18.62 19.74
CA SER A 368 3.51 18.89 21.02
C SER A 368 4.04 17.61 21.69
N TYR A 369 5.07 17.74 22.51
CA TYR A 369 5.56 16.64 23.35
C TYR A 369 4.43 15.99 24.18
N GLN A 370 3.53 16.80 24.74
CA GLN A 370 2.41 16.31 25.55
C GLN A 370 1.44 15.43 24.74
N ALA A 371 1.18 15.77 23.47
CA ALA A 371 0.33 14.97 22.59
C ALA A 371 1.02 13.64 22.21
N LEU A 372 2.33 13.66 21.95
CA LEU A 372 3.11 12.44 21.73
C LEU A 372 3.13 11.54 22.98
N LEU A 373 3.29 12.12 24.16
CA LEU A 373 3.27 11.39 25.43
C LEU A 373 1.89 10.75 25.68
N GLY A 374 0.81 11.49 25.43
CA GLY A 374 -0.56 10.99 25.53
C GLY A 374 -0.87 9.83 24.57
N THR A 375 -0.11 9.69 23.49
CA THR A 375 -0.22 8.57 22.54
C THR A 375 0.40 7.30 23.09
N LEU A 376 1.61 7.42 23.63
CA LEU A 376 2.30 6.32 24.28
C LEU A 376 1.52 5.82 25.50
N ALA A 377 0.90 6.73 26.25
CA ALA A 377 0.07 6.41 27.40
C ALA A 377 -1.22 5.63 27.06
N ARG A 378 -1.66 5.64 25.80
CA ARG A 378 -2.83 4.87 25.34
C ARG A 378 -2.48 3.44 24.95
N GLU A 379 -1.20 3.09 24.87
CA GLU A 379 -0.81 1.73 24.52
C GLU A 379 -1.14 0.75 25.66
N PRO A 380 -1.73 -0.42 25.36
CA PRO A 380 -2.14 -1.39 26.39
C PRO A 380 -0.99 -1.92 27.24
N GLU A 381 0.21 -2.01 26.64
CA GLU A 381 1.43 -2.51 27.28
C GLU A 381 2.24 -1.38 27.97
N SER A 382 1.76 -0.13 27.94
CA SER A 382 2.50 1.00 28.50
C SER A 382 2.50 1.01 30.03
N SER A 383 3.62 1.43 30.62
CA SER A 383 3.70 1.71 32.05
C SER A 383 2.78 2.88 32.41
N LYS A 384 2.09 2.78 33.55
CA LYS A 384 1.32 3.90 34.09
C LYS A 384 2.20 4.95 34.78
N ASP A 385 3.51 4.72 34.90
CA ASP A 385 4.45 5.69 35.46
C ASP A 385 4.84 6.74 34.40
N ASP A 386 4.52 8.00 34.69
CA ASP A 386 4.83 9.16 33.84
C ASP A 386 6.34 9.30 33.56
N VAL A 387 7.18 8.93 34.53
CA VAL A 387 8.64 9.02 34.39
C VAL A 387 9.16 8.01 33.35
N GLU A 388 8.62 6.79 33.36
CA GLU A 388 8.99 5.77 32.37
C GLU A 388 8.47 6.11 30.97
N LEU A 389 7.25 6.64 30.86
CA LEU A 389 6.68 7.11 29.60
C LEU A 389 7.50 8.24 28.97
N ARG A 390 7.93 9.23 29.76
CA ARG A 390 8.81 10.31 29.29
C ARG A 390 10.15 9.77 28.80
N ARG A 391 10.80 8.92 29.60
CA ARG A 391 12.07 8.28 29.21
C ARG A 391 11.94 7.48 27.92
N ALA A 392 10.81 6.78 27.77
CA ALA A 392 10.45 6.04 26.57
C ALA A 392 10.28 6.98 25.35
N LEU A 393 9.57 8.09 25.51
CA LEU A 393 9.39 9.09 24.47
C LEU A 393 10.72 9.73 24.06
N ASP A 394 11.52 10.19 25.02
CA ASP A 394 12.80 10.86 24.79
C ASP A 394 13.77 9.97 24.01
N SER A 395 13.84 8.68 24.37
CA SER A 395 14.66 7.69 23.65
C SER A 395 14.28 7.57 22.17
N ARG A 396 12.98 7.65 21.86
CA ARG A 396 12.44 7.51 20.51
C ARG A 396 12.63 8.79 19.70
N LEU A 397 12.34 9.93 20.29
CA LEU A 397 12.61 11.24 19.69
C LEU A 397 14.09 11.41 19.37
N LYS A 398 14.97 11.00 20.29
CA LYS A 398 16.41 10.95 20.07
C LYS A 398 16.78 10.03 18.91
N SER A 399 16.17 8.85 18.80
CA SER A 399 16.40 7.94 17.67
C SER A 399 16.00 8.57 16.33
N LEU A 400 14.89 9.33 16.29
CA LEU A 400 14.47 10.06 15.10
C LEU A 400 15.43 11.20 14.74
N LEU A 401 15.92 11.94 15.75
CA LEU A 401 16.95 12.97 15.55
C LEU A 401 18.26 12.37 15.03
N GLN A 402 18.72 11.27 15.62
CA GLN A 402 19.92 10.55 15.19
C GLN A 402 19.80 10.08 13.73
N ALA A 403 18.61 9.73 13.27
CA ALA A 403 18.39 9.30 11.90
C ALA A 403 18.02 10.46 10.96
N GLU A 404 17.89 11.68 11.48
CA GLU A 404 17.38 12.89 10.78
C GLU A 404 16.05 12.61 10.06
N LEU A 405 15.12 11.98 10.78
CA LEU A 405 13.81 11.59 10.25
C LEU A 405 12.65 12.45 10.78
N ALA A 406 12.96 13.45 11.61
CA ALA A 406 11.99 14.36 12.18
C ALA A 406 12.51 15.80 12.20
N HIS A 407 11.59 16.73 11.96
CA HIS A 407 11.75 18.16 12.16
C HIS A 407 11.29 18.52 13.58
N TYR A 408 11.88 19.56 14.15
CA TYR A 408 11.51 20.06 15.45
C TYR A 408 11.51 21.60 15.47
N SER A 409 10.62 22.19 16.28
CA SER A 409 10.49 23.64 16.41
C SER A 409 10.22 24.04 17.86
N LEU A 410 10.69 25.23 18.24
CA LEU A 410 10.30 25.88 19.49
C LEU A 410 9.02 26.68 19.23
N GLY A 411 7.89 26.15 19.70
CA GLY A 411 6.56 26.65 19.37
C GLY A 411 6.04 26.14 18.02
N CYS A 412 5.01 26.79 17.49
CA CYS A 412 4.34 26.42 16.24
C CYS A 412 5.29 26.46 15.04
N GLY A 413 5.24 25.41 14.20
CA GLY A 413 6.03 25.31 12.98
C GLY A 413 5.43 26.09 11.80
N PRO A 414 6.10 26.11 10.64
CA PRO A 414 5.69 26.92 9.48
C PRO A 414 4.36 26.50 8.83
N TYR A 415 3.81 25.34 9.19
CA TYR A 415 2.54 24.80 8.71
C TYR A 415 1.41 24.84 9.76
N ASP A 416 1.68 25.37 10.95
CA ASP A 416 0.69 25.51 12.02
C ASP A 416 0.03 26.89 11.88
N ARG A 417 -0.86 26.99 10.89
CA ARG A 417 -1.52 28.23 10.46
C ARG A 417 -2.80 28.51 11.26
N PRO A 418 -3.20 29.79 11.44
CA PRO A 418 -4.46 30.16 12.06
C PRO A 418 -5.65 29.48 11.36
N GLU A 419 -6.69 29.11 12.13
CA GLU A 419 -7.82 28.29 11.63
C GLU A 419 -8.52 28.84 10.38
N ASN A 420 -8.56 30.17 10.24
CA ASN A 420 -9.23 30.87 9.14
C ASN A 420 -8.39 30.98 7.85
N GLU A 421 -7.12 30.56 7.87
CA GLU A 421 -6.26 30.65 6.69
C GLU A 421 -6.68 29.62 5.62
N PRO A 422 -7.02 30.05 4.39
CA PRO A 422 -7.52 29.16 3.36
C PRO A 422 -6.43 28.24 2.82
N PHE A 423 -6.84 27.06 2.36
CA PHE A 423 -5.95 26.13 1.68
C PHE A 423 -5.48 26.72 0.35
N ARG A 424 -4.16 26.68 0.11
CA ARG A 424 -3.57 27.07 -1.18
C ARG A 424 -2.36 26.18 -1.48
N PRO A 425 -2.21 25.63 -2.70
CA PRO A 425 -0.94 25.03 -3.10
C PRO A 425 0.20 26.04 -2.97
N LEU A 426 1.43 25.58 -2.68
CA LEU A 426 2.57 26.49 -2.63
C LEU A 426 2.77 27.18 -3.99
N PRO A 427 3.05 28.49 -4.02
CA PRO A 427 3.20 29.24 -5.26
C PRO A 427 4.36 28.74 -6.12
N ASN A 428 5.39 28.13 -5.53
CA ASN A 428 6.54 27.58 -6.26
C ASN A 428 6.20 26.39 -7.17
N LEU A 429 4.99 25.80 -7.07
CA LEU A 429 4.55 24.71 -7.93
C LEU A 429 4.13 25.15 -9.33
N THR A 430 3.63 26.38 -9.46
CA THR A 430 3.01 26.88 -10.69
C THR A 430 3.55 28.23 -11.15
N ALA A 431 4.42 28.86 -10.36
CA ALA A 431 5.03 30.14 -10.70
C ALA A 431 5.89 30.03 -11.97
N PRO A 432 5.55 30.75 -13.05
CA PRO A 432 6.34 30.72 -14.27
C PRO A 432 7.70 31.39 -14.06
N GLY A 433 8.76 30.82 -14.63
CA GLY A 433 10.11 31.40 -14.59
C GLY A 433 10.84 31.25 -13.25
N LEU A 434 10.41 30.33 -12.38
CA LEU A 434 11.15 29.99 -11.15
C LEU A 434 12.47 29.29 -11.53
N SER A 435 13.61 29.88 -11.14
CA SER A 435 14.94 29.29 -11.36
C SER A 435 15.39 28.41 -10.19
N ALA A 436 14.85 28.65 -8.99
CA ALA A 436 15.09 27.81 -7.83
C ALA A 436 14.38 26.45 -7.97
N PRO A 437 14.96 25.35 -7.45
CA PRO A 437 14.28 24.06 -7.40
C PRO A 437 13.08 24.11 -6.45
N LEU A 438 12.20 23.12 -6.57
CA LEU A 438 11.04 23.00 -5.69
C LEU A 438 11.47 22.78 -4.24
N PHE A 439 10.75 23.39 -3.32
CA PHE A 439 11.01 23.30 -1.88
C PHE A 439 9.71 23.29 -1.08
N ASN A 440 9.81 22.86 0.18
CA ASN A 440 8.76 23.02 1.17
C ASN A 440 9.17 24.00 2.29
N LEU A 441 8.25 24.37 3.17
CA LEU A 441 8.52 25.35 4.24
C LEU A 441 9.39 24.80 5.37
N TRP A 442 9.64 23.48 5.41
CA TRP A 442 10.66 22.85 6.25
C TRP A 442 12.08 22.93 5.66
N HIS A 443 12.26 23.70 4.57
CA HIS A 443 13.53 23.87 3.86
C HIS A 443 14.07 22.57 3.25
N GLU A 444 13.18 21.62 2.91
CA GLU A 444 13.54 20.46 2.11
C GLU A 444 13.46 20.80 0.62
N THR A 445 14.53 20.49 -0.14
CA THR A 445 14.53 20.57 -1.61
C THR A 445 13.96 19.30 -2.22
N LEU A 446 13.14 19.44 -3.25
CA LEU A 446 12.29 18.38 -3.80
C LEU A 446 12.60 18.12 -5.27
N ASN A 447 12.93 16.86 -5.58
CA ASN A 447 13.09 16.38 -6.95
C ASN A 447 11.75 15.83 -7.46
N LEU A 448 10.79 16.71 -7.75
CA LEU A 448 9.44 16.36 -8.20
C LEU A 448 9.14 17.03 -9.54
N VAL A 449 8.59 16.25 -10.48
CA VAL A 449 8.16 16.74 -11.79
C VAL A 449 6.68 16.42 -11.96
N PHE A 450 5.89 17.44 -12.25
CA PHE A 450 4.47 17.30 -12.57
C PHE A 450 4.28 17.30 -14.08
N ASN A 451 3.38 16.46 -14.57
CA ASN A 451 2.93 16.54 -15.96
C ASN A 451 1.88 17.66 -16.14
N GLU A 452 1.56 18.02 -17.38
CA GLU A 452 0.61 19.13 -17.65
C GLU A 452 -0.77 18.91 -17.03
N GLN A 453 -1.30 17.68 -17.03
CA GLN A 453 -2.60 17.38 -16.40
C GLN A 453 -2.57 17.66 -14.89
N GLN A 454 -1.47 17.31 -14.23
CA GLN A 454 -1.29 17.58 -12.80
C GLN A 454 -1.10 19.07 -12.52
N LEU A 455 -0.37 19.78 -13.39
CA LEU A 455 -0.21 21.24 -13.30
C LEU A 455 -1.55 21.97 -13.47
N ASP A 456 -2.41 21.51 -14.38
CA ASP A 456 -3.76 22.06 -14.54
C ASP A 456 -4.61 21.87 -13.29
N ILE A 457 -4.55 20.70 -12.65
CA ILE A 457 -5.23 20.48 -11.36
C ILE A 457 -4.69 21.44 -10.29
N LEU A 458 -3.37 21.61 -10.21
CA LEU A 458 -2.75 22.55 -9.26
C LEU A 458 -3.20 24.00 -9.49
N ARG A 459 -3.29 24.44 -10.75
CA ARG A 459 -3.82 25.76 -11.14
C ARG A 459 -5.30 25.92 -10.80
N GLN A 460 -6.10 24.86 -10.86
CA GLN A 460 -7.51 24.92 -10.47
C GLN A 460 -7.69 24.97 -8.95
N LEU A 461 -6.80 24.33 -8.18
CA LEU A 461 -6.81 24.36 -6.72
C LEU A 461 -6.47 25.74 -6.13
N THR A 462 -5.90 26.68 -6.91
CA THR A 462 -5.58 28.04 -6.43
C THR A 462 -6.77 29.00 -6.38
N ASP A 463 -7.88 28.70 -7.06
CA ASP A 463 -9.03 29.64 -7.24
C ASP A 463 -10.14 29.52 -6.17
N GLU A 464 -9.88 28.89 -5.02
CA GLU A 464 -10.81 28.70 -3.87
C GLU A 464 -12.18 28.05 -4.17
N GLN A 465 -12.45 27.62 -5.42
CA GLN A 465 -13.62 26.83 -5.84
C GLN A 465 -13.16 25.50 -6.42
N SER A 466 -12.54 24.67 -5.57
CA SER A 466 -13.13 23.53 -4.83
C SER A 466 -13.21 22.28 -5.71
N LEU A 467 -12.84 21.14 -5.14
CA LEU A 467 -12.84 19.82 -5.80
C LEU A 467 -14.17 19.47 -6.51
N GLN A 468 -15.25 20.23 -6.26
CA GLN A 468 -16.53 20.18 -6.97
C GLN A 468 -16.38 20.24 -8.49
N ARG A 469 -15.67 21.23 -9.04
CA ARG A 469 -15.53 21.39 -10.50
C ARG A 469 -14.74 20.25 -11.15
N ILE A 470 -13.83 19.67 -10.38
CA ILE A 470 -12.94 18.60 -10.81
C ILE A 470 -13.67 17.24 -10.78
N ALA A 471 -14.72 17.11 -9.95
CA ALA A 471 -15.46 15.87 -9.73
C ALA A 471 -16.64 15.63 -10.69
N ASP A 472 -17.01 16.61 -11.53
CA ASP A 472 -18.10 16.45 -12.51
C ASP A 472 -17.64 15.58 -13.69
N GLU A 473 -17.83 14.26 -13.57
CA GLU A 473 -17.49 13.21 -14.57
C GLU A 473 -18.25 13.32 -15.93
N THR A 474 -19.00 14.40 -16.16
CA THR A 474 -19.91 14.52 -17.32
C THR A 474 -19.26 15.12 -18.57
N ASP A 475 -18.05 15.66 -18.47
CA ASP A 475 -17.31 16.22 -19.61
C ASP A 475 -15.99 15.48 -19.83
N THR A 476 -15.77 14.98 -21.05
CA THR A 476 -14.55 14.24 -21.43
C THR A 476 -13.25 15.06 -21.35
N SER A 477 -13.37 16.35 -21.02
CA SER A 477 -12.26 17.29 -20.77
C SER A 477 -11.86 17.43 -19.28
N CYS A 478 -12.56 16.81 -18.33
CA CYS A 478 -12.22 16.89 -16.90
C CYS A 478 -11.24 15.80 -16.44
N PRO A 479 -10.30 16.11 -15.51
CA PRO A 479 -9.35 15.13 -14.98
C PRO A 479 -10.05 14.01 -14.19
N SER A 480 -9.59 12.77 -14.35
CA SER A 480 -10.13 11.64 -13.57
C SER A 480 -9.94 11.86 -12.06
N THR A 481 -10.89 11.38 -11.24
CA THR A 481 -10.81 11.40 -9.76
C THR A 481 -9.50 10.79 -9.24
N TYR A 482 -8.95 9.79 -9.93
CA TYR A 482 -7.65 9.19 -9.61
C TYR A 482 -6.49 10.19 -9.76
N THR A 483 -6.46 10.96 -10.85
CA THR A 483 -5.42 11.97 -11.10
C THR A 483 -5.41 13.02 -9.99
N VAL A 484 -6.60 13.41 -9.53
CA VAL A 484 -6.81 14.43 -8.49
C VAL A 484 -6.35 13.92 -7.14
N THR A 485 -6.74 12.70 -6.77
CA THR A 485 -6.23 12.02 -5.58
C THR A 485 -4.71 11.90 -5.60
N ALA A 486 -4.11 11.61 -6.75
CA ALA A 486 -2.66 11.53 -6.88
C ALA A 486 -1.99 12.90 -6.60
N VAL A 487 -2.52 13.99 -7.17
CA VAL A 487 -2.03 15.35 -6.90
C VAL A 487 -2.18 15.72 -5.42
N LEU A 488 -3.35 15.50 -4.81
CA LEU A 488 -3.57 15.78 -3.39
C LEU A 488 -2.65 14.93 -2.48
N SER A 489 -2.38 13.69 -2.86
CA SER A 489 -1.45 12.81 -2.14
C SER A 489 -0.01 13.31 -2.24
N LEU A 490 0.42 13.82 -3.40
CA LEU A 490 1.73 14.47 -3.56
C LEU A 490 1.81 15.75 -2.72
N ILE A 491 0.76 16.57 -2.70
CA ILE A 491 0.69 17.77 -1.88
C ILE A 491 0.87 17.44 -0.40
N LYS A 492 0.13 16.46 0.12
CA LYS A 492 0.26 16.01 1.52
C LYS A 492 1.64 15.41 1.79
N ARG A 493 2.12 14.53 0.91
CA ARG A 493 3.42 13.83 1.06
C ARG A 493 4.56 14.82 1.17
N TYR A 494 4.66 15.75 0.23
CA TYR A 494 5.79 16.66 0.10
C TYR A 494 5.59 18.02 0.80
N ALA A 495 4.50 18.19 1.56
CA ALA A 495 4.18 19.42 2.26
C ALA A 495 4.04 20.64 1.34
N LEU A 496 3.36 20.48 0.20
CA LEU A 496 3.31 21.47 -0.86
C LEU A 496 2.08 22.39 -0.79
N HIS A 497 1.64 22.76 0.40
CA HIS A 497 0.51 23.69 0.58
C HIS A 497 0.65 24.63 1.78
N GLN A 498 -0.06 25.74 1.74
CA GLN A 498 -0.38 26.62 2.87
C GLN A 498 -1.85 26.42 3.30
N GLY A 499 -2.24 27.11 4.36
CA GLY A 499 -3.58 27.03 4.94
C GLY A 499 -3.65 26.18 6.21
N SER A 500 -4.76 26.36 6.92
CA SER A 500 -4.99 25.70 8.21
C SER A 500 -5.33 24.21 8.05
N ALA A 501 -5.14 23.43 9.10
CA ALA A 501 -5.62 22.04 9.15
C ALA A 501 -7.13 21.95 8.88
N GLN A 502 -7.89 22.96 9.32
CA GLN A 502 -9.33 23.06 9.13
C GLN A 502 -9.69 23.28 7.66
N SER A 503 -8.95 24.14 6.95
CA SER A 503 -9.15 24.39 5.53
C SER A 503 -8.82 23.16 4.68
N TRP A 504 -7.77 22.40 5.04
CA TRP A 504 -7.41 21.13 4.38
C TRP A 504 -8.48 20.06 4.58
N ARG A 505 -8.98 19.87 5.81
CA ARG A 505 -10.10 18.96 6.07
C ARG A 505 -11.33 19.37 5.27
N LYS A 506 -11.67 20.67 5.28
CA LYS A 506 -12.85 21.20 4.59
C LYS A 506 -12.77 21.00 3.07
N LEU A 507 -11.62 21.23 2.45
CA LEU A 507 -11.41 20.95 1.02
C LEU A 507 -11.81 19.50 0.67
N LEU A 508 -11.31 18.54 1.46
CA LEU A 508 -11.56 17.11 1.27
C LEU A 508 -13.03 16.75 1.57
N GLU A 509 -13.63 17.34 2.59
CA GLU A 509 -15.05 17.17 2.93
C GLU A 509 -15.98 17.69 1.83
N ASP A 510 -15.70 18.89 1.32
CA ASP A 510 -16.47 19.52 0.23
C ASP A 510 -16.38 18.67 -1.04
N GLY A 511 -15.21 18.11 -1.34
CA GLY A 511 -15.04 17.16 -2.43
C GLY A 511 -15.85 15.87 -2.23
N LEU A 512 -15.76 15.25 -1.05
CA LEU A 512 -16.49 14.00 -0.77
C LEU A 512 -18.00 14.24 -0.88
N THR A 513 -18.46 15.40 -0.41
CA THR A 513 -19.87 15.79 -0.53
C THR A 513 -20.27 15.98 -1.99
N ALA A 514 -19.47 16.71 -2.77
CA ALA A 514 -19.73 16.99 -4.19
C ALA A 514 -19.80 15.73 -5.05
N SER A 515 -18.84 14.83 -4.83
CA SER A 515 -18.78 13.52 -5.52
C SER A 515 -19.78 12.51 -4.98
N GLN A 516 -20.59 12.87 -3.97
CA GLN A 516 -21.49 11.94 -3.26
C GLN A 516 -20.74 10.72 -2.69
N GLY A 517 -19.49 10.92 -2.27
CA GLY A 517 -18.61 9.89 -1.74
C GLY A 517 -17.79 9.16 -2.80
N ARG A 518 -18.01 9.38 -4.10
CA ARG A 518 -17.28 8.70 -5.19
C ARG A 518 -15.82 9.13 -5.31
N GLY A 519 -15.43 10.29 -4.77
CA GLY A 519 -14.04 10.76 -4.79
C GLY A 519 -13.11 9.89 -3.93
N HIS A 520 -11.95 9.49 -4.48
CA HIS A 520 -10.98 8.58 -3.84
C HIS A 520 -10.00 9.30 -2.89
N TYR A 521 -10.48 10.15 -1.98
CA TYR A 521 -9.63 10.88 -1.02
C TYR A 521 -10.12 10.81 0.43
N THR A 522 -10.93 9.81 0.77
CA THR A 522 -11.32 9.48 2.15
C THR A 522 -10.09 9.18 3.00
N GLY A 523 -9.06 8.53 2.45
CA GLY A 523 -7.79 8.31 3.17
C GLY A 523 -7.12 9.63 3.61
N LEU A 524 -7.09 10.64 2.73
CA LEU A 524 -6.59 11.98 3.07
C LEU A 524 -7.51 12.68 4.07
N TYR A 525 -8.82 12.52 3.94
CA TYR A 525 -9.81 13.08 4.87
C TYR A 525 -9.62 12.53 6.29
N ILE A 526 -9.39 11.21 6.42
CA ILE A 526 -9.08 10.57 7.72
C ILE A 526 -7.83 11.20 8.35
N SER A 527 -6.75 11.38 7.58
CA SER A 527 -5.52 12.01 8.08
C SER A 527 -5.74 13.48 8.47
N ALA A 528 -6.48 14.25 7.65
CA ALA A 528 -6.81 15.65 7.93
C ALA A 528 -7.63 15.80 9.21
N ARG A 529 -8.58 14.90 9.43
CA ARG A 529 -9.42 14.87 10.63
C ARG A 529 -8.62 14.46 11.86
N ALA A 530 -7.80 13.41 11.73
CA ALA A 530 -6.91 12.98 12.80
C ALA A 530 -6.00 14.11 13.27
N ARG A 531 -5.46 14.94 12.35
CA ARG A 531 -4.66 16.13 12.73
C ARG A 531 -5.43 17.09 13.63
N LEU A 532 -6.68 17.43 13.29
CA LEU A 532 -7.50 18.35 14.08
C LEU A 532 -7.81 17.81 15.47
N ASP A 533 -8.01 16.49 15.58
CA ASP A 533 -8.25 15.83 16.87
C ASP A 533 -7.02 15.86 17.80
N LEU A 534 -5.80 16.06 17.27
CA LEU A 534 -4.58 16.16 18.08
C LEU A 534 -4.45 17.50 18.80
N ASP A 535 -4.94 18.58 18.20
CA ASP A 535 -4.87 19.93 18.76
C ASP A 535 -6.06 20.26 19.68
N ALA A 536 -7.14 19.47 19.60
CA ALA A 536 -8.31 19.59 20.47
C ALA A 536 -7.97 19.22 21.93
N HIS A 537 -7.96 20.21 22.81
CA HIS A 537 -7.75 20.03 24.25
C HIS A 537 -8.97 19.33 24.87
N SER A 538 -8.86 18.02 25.06
CA SER A 538 -9.96 17.11 25.42
C SER A 538 -11.08 17.08 24.37
N PRO A 539 -11.79 15.95 24.21
CA PRO A 539 -13.09 16.00 23.59
C PRO A 539 -13.88 17.05 24.38
N SER A 540 -14.37 18.10 23.70
CA SER A 540 -15.49 18.83 24.29
C SER A 540 -16.54 17.74 24.49
N ASP A 541 -16.77 17.33 25.74
CA ASP A 541 -17.94 16.56 26.12
C ASP A 541 -19.13 17.45 25.79
N GLY A 542 -19.50 17.47 24.50
CA GLY A 542 -20.70 18.09 24.05
C GLY A 542 -21.80 17.50 24.92
N ALA A 543 -22.66 18.37 25.47
CA ALA A 543 -23.69 17.97 26.43
C ALA A 543 -24.29 16.61 26.03
N PRO A 544 -24.34 15.63 26.96
CA PRO A 544 -24.71 14.26 26.64
C PRO A 544 -26.02 14.27 25.85
N PHE A 545 -26.02 13.59 24.71
CA PHE A 545 -27.21 13.51 23.87
C PHE A 545 -28.27 12.67 24.61
N VAL A 546 -29.21 13.34 25.27
CA VAL A 546 -30.27 12.67 26.04
C VAL A 546 -31.35 12.18 25.08
N LEU A 547 -31.50 10.86 24.99
CA LEU A 547 -32.57 10.24 24.21
C LEU A 547 -33.92 10.46 24.90
N SER A 548 -34.91 10.94 24.16
CA SER A 548 -36.29 10.93 24.65
C SER A 548 -36.79 9.48 24.78
N PRO A 549 -37.76 9.18 25.67
CA PRO A 549 -38.32 7.83 25.80
C PRO A 549 -38.86 7.28 24.47
N ALA A 550 -39.37 8.15 23.59
CA ALA A 550 -39.85 7.77 22.26
C ALA A 550 -38.71 7.33 21.34
N ILE A 551 -37.58 8.07 21.33
CA ILE A 551 -36.39 7.71 20.55
C ILE A 551 -35.78 6.41 21.08
N LEU A 552 -35.73 6.23 22.42
CA LEU A 552 -35.18 5.04 23.04
C LEU A 552 -35.98 3.78 22.67
N LYS A 553 -37.31 3.87 22.63
CA LYS A 553 -38.19 2.77 22.16
C LYS A 553 -37.94 2.43 20.68
N GLN A 554 -37.72 3.43 19.83
CA GLN A 554 -37.38 3.20 18.42
C GLN A 554 -35.98 2.59 18.26
N ALA A 555 -34.99 3.05 19.02
CA ALA A 555 -33.64 2.48 19.03
C ALA A 555 -33.63 1.02 19.50
N GLN A 556 -34.42 0.67 20.52
CA GLN A 556 -34.58 -0.72 20.98
C GLN A 556 -35.19 -1.61 19.89
N ARG A 557 -36.20 -1.11 19.16
CA ARG A 557 -36.80 -1.83 18.03
C ARG A 557 -35.79 -2.05 16.91
N LEU A 558 -35.03 -1.01 16.56
CA LEU A 558 -33.96 -1.07 15.56
C LEU A 558 -32.91 -2.11 15.94
N ASN A 559 -32.45 -2.09 17.19
CA ASN A 559 -31.49 -3.08 17.68
C ASN A 559 -32.04 -4.52 17.60
N GLN A 560 -33.31 -4.75 17.96
CA GLN A 560 -33.94 -6.07 17.79
C GLN A 560 -34.01 -6.51 16.32
N THR A 561 -34.32 -5.59 15.40
CA THR A 561 -34.33 -5.87 13.95
C THR A 561 -32.92 -6.18 13.44
N MET A 562 -31.89 -5.46 13.90
CA MET A 562 -30.48 -5.71 13.59
C MET A 562 -30.00 -7.07 14.10
N LEU A 563 -30.35 -7.45 15.33
CA LEU A 563 -30.03 -8.77 15.90
C LEU A 563 -30.68 -9.93 15.12
N ARG A 564 -31.85 -9.68 14.51
CA ARG A 564 -32.52 -10.63 13.61
C ARG A 564 -32.00 -10.58 12.17
N GLN A 565 -31.00 -9.75 11.89
CA GLN A 565 -30.41 -9.54 10.55
C GLN A 565 -31.44 -9.14 9.49
N SER A 566 -32.53 -8.50 9.90
CA SER A 566 -33.61 -8.06 8.99
C SER A 566 -33.28 -6.68 8.41
N TYR A 567 -32.21 -6.62 7.58
CA TYR A 567 -31.57 -5.36 7.17
C TYR A 567 -32.49 -4.40 6.39
N GLY A 568 -33.46 -4.90 5.62
CA GLY A 568 -34.44 -4.04 4.93
C GLY A 568 -35.37 -3.29 5.89
N GLU A 569 -35.87 -3.94 6.95
CA GLU A 569 -36.61 -3.25 8.01
C GLU A 569 -35.69 -2.32 8.81
N ALA A 570 -34.46 -2.75 9.06
CA ALA A 570 -33.49 -1.96 9.82
C ALA A 570 -33.14 -0.65 9.10
N GLU A 571 -32.96 -0.67 7.78
CA GLU A 571 -32.73 0.54 6.97
C GLU A 571 -33.88 1.53 7.14
N ALA A 572 -35.13 1.08 6.98
CA ALA A 572 -36.29 1.96 7.11
C ALA A 572 -36.39 2.59 8.50
N GLN A 573 -36.17 1.80 9.55
CA GLN A 573 -36.17 2.27 10.93
C GLN A 573 -35.01 3.24 11.21
N ALA A 574 -33.80 2.91 10.74
CA ALA A 574 -32.61 3.75 10.91
C ALA A 574 -32.74 5.08 10.17
N ARG A 575 -33.23 5.10 8.92
CA ARG A 575 -33.50 6.34 8.16
C ARG A 575 -34.51 7.26 8.84
N ALA A 576 -35.53 6.70 9.49
CA ALA A 576 -36.46 7.49 10.29
C ALA A 576 -35.78 8.09 11.52
N LEU A 577 -34.95 7.28 12.20
CA LEU A 577 -34.29 7.67 13.44
C LEU A 577 -33.21 8.75 13.23
N VAL A 578 -32.40 8.67 12.17
CA VAL A 578 -31.39 9.69 11.85
C VAL A 578 -32.00 11.05 11.48
N LYS A 579 -33.24 11.08 10.96
CA LYS A 579 -33.97 12.34 10.72
C LYS A 579 -34.47 12.96 12.03
N LEU A 580 -34.96 12.13 12.95
CA LEU A 580 -35.47 12.57 14.25
C LEU A 580 -34.34 12.95 15.22
N ALA A 581 -33.20 12.26 15.14
CA ALA A 581 -32.06 12.39 16.02
C ALA A 581 -30.75 12.41 15.22
N PRO A 582 -30.42 13.50 14.50
CA PRO A 582 -29.24 13.55 13.60
C PRO A 582 -27.89 13.38 14.29
N ARG A 583 -27.82 13.54 15.62
CA ARG A 583 -26.61 13.33 16.44
C ARG A 583 -26.58 11.95 17.12
N PHE A 584 -27.57 11.08 16.90
CA PHE A 584 -27.60 9.75 17.50
C PHE A 584 -26.73 8.77 16.71
N PHE A 585 -25.56 8.45 17.25
CA PHE A 585 -24.52 7.65 16.60
C PHE A 585 -25.03 6.27 16.13
N ASP A 586 -25.66 5.51 17.01
CA ASP A 586 -26.07 4.11 16.74
C ASP A 586 -27.08 3.99 15.59
N ALA A 587 -27.88 5.04 15.32
CA ALA A 587 -28.78 5.06 14.17
C ALA A 587 -28.03 5.15 12.83
N TRP A 588 -26.96 5.95 12.78
CA TRP A 588 -26.09 6.04 11.61
C TRP A 588 -25.28 4.76 11.42
N GLU A 589 -24.80 4.17 12.51
CA GLU A 589 -24.14 2.87 12.50
C GLU A 589 -25.04 1.78 11.90
N ALA A 590 -26.26 1.63 12.45
CA ALA A 590 -27.21 0.64 11.97
C ALA A 590 -27.57 0.86 10.50
N LEU A 591 -27.71 2.12 10.07
CA LEU A 591 -27.96 2.45 8.66
C LEU A 591 -26.79 2.01 7.76
N ALA A 592 -25.56 2.36 8.11
CA ALA A 592 -24.37 1.99 7.34
C ALA A 592 -24.20 0.47 7.25
N ILE A 593 -24.34 -0.24 8.38
CA ILE A 593 -24.22 -1.70 8.44
C ILE A 593 -25.34 -2.36 7.62
N ALA A 594 -26.59 -1.90 7.74
CA ALA A 594 -27.70 -2.45 6.97
C ALA A 594 -27.46 -2.27 5.45
N LEU A 595 -27.02 -1.09 5.02
CA LEU A 595 -26.72 -0.81 3.60
C LEU A 595 -25.57 -1.69 3.07
N CYS A 596 -24.48 -1.84 3.84
CA CYS A 596 -23.37 -2.73 3.46
C CYS A 596 -23.80 -4.21 3.39
N ASN A 597 -24.65 -4.69 4.31
CA ASN A 597 -25.15 -6.07 4.27
C ASN A 597 -26.18 -6.30 3.16
N MET A 598 -26.83 -5.25 2.66
CA MET A 598 -27.68 -5.30 1.47
C MET A 598 -26.90 -5.03 0.18
N HIS A 599 -25.57 -5.09 0.21
CA HIS A 599 -24.68 -4.86 -0.92
C HIS A 599 -24.87 -3.49 -1.60
N ARG A 600 -25.22 -2.47 -0.81
CA ARG A 600 -25.32 -1.05 -1.23
C ARG A 600 -24.28 -0.19 -0.50
N PRO A 601 -22.97 -0.51 -0.56
CA PRO A 601 -21.94 0.22 0.18
C PRO A 601 -21.75 1.67 -0.31
N GLU A 602 -22.09 1.98 -1.56
CA GLU A 602 -22.11 3.36 -2.10
C GLU A 602 -22.99 4.28 -1.24
N GLU A 603 -24.19 3.81 -0.88
CA GLU A 603 -25.10 4.54 0.00
C GLU A 603 -24.71 4.46 1.49
N GLY A 604 -23.91 3.45 1.86
CA GLY A 604 -23.40 3.27 3.22
C GLY A 604 -22.27 4.25 3.57
N LEU A 605 -21.53 4.75 2.57
CA LEU A 605 -20.38 5.62 2.79
C LEU A 605 -20.76 6.97 3.44
N PRO A 606 -21.76 7.75 2.97
CA PRO A 606 -22.13 9.00 3.63
C PRO A 606 -22.56 8.85 5.11
N PRO A 607 -23.37 7.85 5.50
CA PRO A 607 -23.61 7.52 6.90
C PRO A 607 -22.34 7.31 7.73
N THR A 608 -21.34 6.59 7.22
CA THR A 608 -20.07 6.38 7.95
C THR A 608 -19.27 7.66 8.13
N LEU A 609 -19.22 8.53 7.12
CA LEU A 609 -18.60 9.86 7.25
C LEU A 609 -19.31 10.70 8.31
N ARG A 610 -20.64 10.59 8.39
CA ARG A 610 -21.43 11.28 9.43
C ARG A 610 -21.15 10.76 10.84
N MET A 611 -20.85 9.47 11.00
CA MET A 611 -20.42 8.92 12.29
C MET A 611 -19.11 9.57 12.76
N LEU A 612 -18.16 9.78 11.83
CA LEU A 612 -16.90 10.48 12.13
C LEU A 612 -17.15 11.94 12.52
N ASP A 613 -18.12 12.61 11.89
CA ASP A 613 -18.55 13.97 12.28
C ASP A 613 -19.04 14.07 13.71
N ILE A 614 -19.86 13.09 14.13
CA ILE A 614 -20.50 13.07 15.44
C ILE A 614 -19.49 12.71 16.54
N ALA A 615 -18.65 11.71 16.29
CA ALA A 615 -17.70 11.18 17.27
C ALA A 615 -16.33 10.87 16.61
N PRO A 616 -15.49 11.90 16.35
CA PRO A 616 -14.22 11.75 15.64
C PRO A 616 -13.23 10.75 16.26
N LEU A 617 -13.26 10.58 17.59
CA LEU A 617 -12.36 9.68 18.31
C LEU A 617 -12.96 8.27 18.54
N ASN A 618 -14.17 7.99 18.02
CA ASN A 618 -14.80 6.69 18.18
C ASN A 618 -14.32 5.71 17.10
N ALA A 619 -13.55 4.70 17.52
CA ALA A 619 -13.02 3.66 16.63
C ALA A 619 -14.10 2.96 15.80
N GLN A 620 -15.33 2.85 16.31
CA GLN A 620 -16.42 2.16 15.63
C GLN A 620 -16.78 2.80 14.28
N GLY A 621 -16.72 4.14 14.17
CA GLY A 621 -16.95 4.82 12.89
C GLY A 621 -15.94 4.41 11.82
N TYR A 622 -14.67 4.25 12.21
CA TYR A 622 -13.60 3.82 11.31
C TYR A 622 -13.68 2.33 10.95
N ILE A 623 -14.16 1.47 11.86
CA ILE A 623 -14.41 0.05 11.61
C ILE A 623 -15.46 -0.13 10.50
N VAL A 624 -16.58 0.58 10.62
CA VAL A 624 -17.66 0.51 9.64
C VAL A 624 -17.22 1.15 8.32
N LEU A 625 -16.50 2.28 8.36
CA LEU A 625 -15.92 2.91 7.17
C LEU A 625 -14.96 1.98 6.44
N ALA A 626 -14.03 1.32 7.14
CA ALA A 626 -13.09 0.37 6.55
C ALA A 626 -13.82 -0.80 5.86
N THR A 627 -14.86 -1.34 6.50
CA THR A 627 -15.68 -2.40 5.94
C THR A 627 -16.41 -1.93 4.67
N CYS A 628 -16.99 -0.74 4.70
CA CYS A 628 -17.68 -0.13 3.56
C CYS A 628 -16.73 0.09 2.37
N LEU A 629 -15.55 0.68 2.63
CA LEU A 629 -14.53 0.93 1.61
C LEU A 629 -13.94 -0.36 1.03
N ALA A 630 -13.78 -1.41 1.84
CA ALA A 630 -13.34 -2.72 1.37
C ALA A 630 -14.35 -3.35 0.40
N GLN A 631 -15.66 -3.22 0.67
CA GLN A 631 -16.70 -3.67 -0.26
C GLN A 631 -16.70 -2.86 -1.57
N LEU A 632 -16.41 -1.56 -1.51
CA LEU A 632 -16.22 -0.68 -2.67
C LEU A 632 -14.91 -0.94 -3.44
N GLN A 633 -14.09 -1.91 -3.02
CA GLN A 633 -12.74 -2.16 -3.58
C GLN A 633 -11.80 -0.94 -3.50
N ARG A 634 -12.07 0.02 -2.61
CA ARG A 634 -11.20 1.16 -2.31
C ARG A 634 -10.17 0.79 -1.25
N THR A 635 -9.34 -0.18 -1.58
CA THR A 635 -8.51 -0.95 -0.64
C THR A 635 -7.52 -0.09 0.14
N SER A 636 -6.85 0.86 -0.50
CA SER A 636 -5.89 1.76 0.17
C SER A 636 -6.57 2.61 1.25
N GLU A 637 -7.76 3.15 0.95
CA GLU A 637 -8.54 3.96 1.87
C GLU A 637 -9.14 3.11 3.00
N ALA A 638 -9.56 1.88 2.68
CA ALA A 638 -10.02 0.91 3.67
C ALA A 638 -8.91 0.57 4.69
N ILE A 639 -7.66 0.44 4.24
CA ILE A 639 -6.51 0.19 5.11
C ILE A 639 -6.21 1.42 5.98
N THR A 640 -6.30 2.64 5.43
CA THR A 640 -6.16 3.87 6.23
C THR A 640 -7.23 3.93 7.33
N ALA A 641 -8.49 3.63 7.01
CA ALA A 641 -9.57 3.57 8.00
C ALA A 641 -9.35 2.47 9.04
N GLY A 642 -8.98 1.25 8.62
CA GLY A 642 -8.71 0.14 9.52
C GLY A 642 -7.53 0.39 10.45
N ARG A 643 -6.45 1.01 9.96
CA ARG A 643 -5.31 1.43 10.79
C ARG A 643 -5.74 2.48 11.80
N ARG A 644 -6.53 3.47 11.38
CA ARG A 644 -7.05 4.49 12.30
C ARG A 644 -7.94 3.88 13.39
N ALA A 645 -8.74 2.87 13.06
CA ALA A 645 -9.52 2.14 14.06
C ALA A 645 -8.62 1.46 15.11
N VAL A 646 -7.53 0.81 14.68
CA VAL A 646 -6.57 0.15 15.58
C VAL A 646 -5.78 1.17 16.41
N GLU A 647 -5.42 2.32 15.85
CA GLU A 647 -4.77 3.42 16.58
C GLU A 647 -5.67 3.97 17.72
N LEU A 648 -6.98 4.06 17.49
CA LEU A 648 -7.94 4.59 18.46
C LEU A 648 -8.35 3.55 19.51
N ALA A 649 -8.37 2.27 19.15
CA ALA A 649 -8.75 1.17 20.05
C ALA A 649 -7.94 -0.09 19.73
N SER A 650 -6.68 -0.12 20.17
CA SER A 650 -5.76 -1.22 19.88
C SER A 650 -6.14 -2.54 20.57
N ASP A 651 -6.97 -2.47 21.61
CA ASP A 651 -7.54 -3.58 22.37
C ASP A 651 -8.89 -4.04 21.83
N ASN A 652 -9.41 -3.42 20.76
CA ASN A 652 -10.67 -3.81 20.15
C ASN A 652 -10.45 -4.85 19.03
N PRO A 653 -10.94 -6.09 19.19
CA PRO A 653 -10.75 -7.14 18.18
C PRO A 653 -11.44 -6.83 16.84
N HIS A 654 -12.53 -6.05 16.84
CA HIS A 654 -13.21 -5.65 15.61
C HIS A 654 -12.38 -4.67 14.76
N ALA A 655 -11.54 -3.84 15.39
CA ALA A 655 -10.62 -2.94 14.68
C ALA A 655 -9.58 -3.74 13.88
N HIS A 656 -8.95 -4.73 14.54
CA HIS A 656 -8.01 -5.63 13.90
C HIS A 656 -8.67 -6.48 12.81
N SER A 657 -9.90 -6.98 13.04
CA SER A 657 -10.64 -7.74 12.02
C SER A 657 -10.98 -6.88 10.79
N ALA A 658 -11.36 -5.61 10.95
CA ALA A 658 -11.65 -4.73 9.83
C ALA A 658 -10.37 -4.35 9.05
N LEU A 659 -9.25 -4.16 9.75
CA LEU A 659 -7.95 -4.00 9.11
C LEU A 659 -7.55 -5.26 8.32
N ALA A 660 -7.80 -6.45 8.87
CA ALA A 660 -7.53 -7.72 8.17
C ALA A 660 -8.34 -7.85 6.87
N ASP A 661 -9.62 -7.49 6.88
CA ASP A 661 -10.46 -7.46 5.66
C ASP A 661 -9.89 -6.53 4.60
N ALA A 662 -9.52 -5.30 5.00
CA ALA A 662 -8.97 -4.29 4.10
C ALA A 662 -7.62 -4.73 3.50
N LEU A 663 -6.72 -5.30 4.32
CA LEU A 663 -5.44 -5.84 3.88
C LEU A 663 -5.60 -7.05 2.97
N ASN A 664 -6.57 -7.93 3.25
CA ASN A 664 -6.86 -9.09 2.41
C ASN A 664 -7.42 -8.67 1.04
N ALA A 665 -8.21 -7.60 0.98
CA ALA A 665 -8.68 -7.04 -0.28
C ALA A 665 -7.50 -6.50 -1.13
N GLU A 666 -6.48 -5.91 -0.51
CA GLU A 666 -5.22 -5.49 -1.17
C GLU A 666 -4.22 -6.65 -1.42
N ARG A 667 -4.55 -7.88 -0.99
CA ARG A 667 -3.68 -9.08 -1.09
C ARG A 667 -2.39 -9.01 -0.27
N ARG A 668 -2.36 -8.18 0.78
CA ARG A 668 -1.26 -8.12 1.75
C ARG A 668 -1.47 -9.20 2.80
N TYR A 669 -1.38 -10.46 2.36
CA TYR A 669 -1.82 -11.62 3.14
C TYR A 669 -1.11 -11.79 4.48
N ASN A 670 0.20 -11.50 4.56
CA ASN A 670 0.93 -11.59 5.81
C ASN A 670 0.44 -10.57 6.84
N GLU A 671 0.29 -9.31 6.45
CA GLU A 671 -0.26 -8.27 7.34
C GLU A 671 -1.72 -8.59 7.72
N ALA A 672 -2.52 -9.11 6.78
CA ALA A 672 -3.90 -9.51 7.05
C ALA A 672 -3.96 -10.67 8.06
N LYS A 673 -3.08 -11.67 7.92
CA LYS A 673 -2.92 -12.79 8.85
C LYS A 673 -2.56 -12.29 10.24
N THR A 674 -1.57 -11.40 10.36
CA THR A 674 -1.18 -10.81 11.65
C THR A 674 -2.34 -10.04 12.29
N ALA A 675 -3.09 -9.26 11.51
CA ALA A 675 -4.28 -8.56 12.02
C ALA A 675 -5.37 -9.54 12.51
N CYS A 676 -5.63 -10.64 11.80
CA CYS A 676 -6.53 -11.70 12.28
C CYS A 676 -6.03 -12.35 13.58
N LEU A 677 -4.73 -12.66 13.69
CA LEU A 677 -4.15 -13.24 14.89
C LEU A 677 -4.23 -12.29 16.08
N ASN A 678 -4.00 -10.99 15.88
CA ASN A 678 -4.18 -9.97 16.91
C ASN A 678 -5.64 -9.90 17.39
N ALA A 679 -6.61 -9.93 16.48
CA ALA A 679 -8.03 -9.98 16.83
C ALA A 679 -8.36 -11.21 17.70
N LEU A 680 -7.82 -12.38 17.33
CA LEU A 680 -8.05 -13.64 18.06
C LEU A 680 -7.29 -13.72 19.39
N ALA A 681 -6.17 -13.02 19.52
CA ALA A 681 -5.44 -12.90 20.78
C ALA A 681 -6.22 -12.05 21.80
N LEU A 682 -6.94 -11.03 21.32
CA LEU A 682 -7.81 -10.17 22.14
C LEU A 682 -9.14 -10.85 22.47
N ASP A 683 -9.75 -11.50 21.48
CA ASP A 683 -10.98 -12.27 21.65
C ASP A 683 -10.88 -13.61 20.92
N ALA A 684 -10.56 -14.65 21.69
CA ALA A 684 -10.53 -16.03 21.20
C ALA A 684 -11.92 -16.52 20.78
N GLY A 685 -13.02 -15.80 21.03
CA GLY A 685 -14.36 -16.11 20.55
C GLY A 685 -14.69 -15.50 19.18
N HIS A 686 -13.85 -14.63 18.62
CA HIS A 686 -14.19 -13.81 17.45
C HIS A 686 -14.39 -14.63 16.17
N GLU A 687 -15.64 -14.88 15.80
CA GLU A 687 -16.00 -15.77 14.67
C GLU A 687 -15.50 -15.23 13.33
N LYS A 688 -15.66 -13.93 13.09
CA LYS A 688 -15.27 -13.30 11.81
C LYS A 688 -13.76 -13.35 11.61
N ALA A 689 -12.97 -12.98 12.62
CA ALA A 689 -11.50 -13.05 12.53
C ALA A 689 -11.01 -14.48 12.26
N ARG A 690 -11.64 -15.49 12.87
CA ARG A 690 -11.31 -16.91 12.67
C ARG A 690 -11.61 -17.40 11.26
N THR A 691 -12.81 -17.11 10.76
CA THR A 691 -13.20 -17.50 9.39
C THR A 691 -12.36 -16.78 8.34
N ASN A 692 -12.03 -15.50 8.58
CA ASN A 692 -11.14 -14.72 7.76
C ASN A 692 -9.70 -15.27 7.77
N LEU A 693 -9.18 -15.71 8.91
CA LEU A 693 -7.84 -16.32 9.00
C LEU A 693 -7.73 -17.53 8.07
N ALA A 694 -8.70 -18.43 8.11
CA ALA A 694 -8.76 -19.58 7.20
C ALA A 694 -8.78 -19.11 5.74
N LYS A 695 -9.61 -18.10 5.41
CA LYS A 695 -9.71 -17.54 4.05
C LYS A 695 -8.40 -16.90 3.57
N ILE A 696 -7.71 -16.15 4.42
CA ILE A 696 -6.43 -15.51 4.11
C ILE A 696 -5.37 -16.57 3.81
N LEU A 697 -5.29 -17.63 4.62
CA LEU A 697 -4.36 -18.75 4.40
C LEU A 697 -4.69 -19.52 3.11
N ILE A 698 -5.98 -19.66 2.77
CA ILE A 698 -6.42 -20.20 1.49
C ILE A 698 -5.89 -19.32 0.34
N ASP A 699 -6.11 -18.02 0.42
CA ASP A 699 -5.77 -17.10 -0.67
C ASP A 699 -4.26 -16.91 -0.84
N SER A 700 -3.48 -17.02 0.25
CA SER A 700 -2.01 -17.03 0.24
C SER A 700 -1.40 -18.38 -0.15
N GLY A 701 -2.21 -19.43 -0.27
CA GLY A 701 -1.75 -20.77 -0.68
C GLY A 701 -1.06 -21.58 0.42
N ASP A 702 -1.18 -21.20 1.68
CA ASP A 702 -0.70 -21.97 2.83
C ASP A 702 -1.72 -23.07 3.19
N VAL A 703 -1.81 -24.08 2.32
CA VAL A 703 -2.84 -25.14 2.36
C VAL A 703 -2.89 -25.83 3.72
N GLN A 704 -1.74 -26.14 4.33
CA GLN A 704 -1.69 -26.91 5.57
C GLN A 704 -2.24 -26.11 6.75
N ASN A 705 -1.78 -24.87 6.93
CA ASN A 705 -2.31 -24.01 7.99
C ASN A 705 -3.77 -23.62 7.72
N ALA A 706 -4.16 -23.47 6.45
CA ALA A 706 -5.54 -23.21 6.06
C ALA A 706 -6.50 -24.33 6.50
N ILE A 707 -6.11 -25.61 6.32
CA ILE A 707 -6.91 -26.76 6.78
C ILE A 707 -7.07 -26.72 8.31
N VAL A 708 -5.99 -26.48 9.04
CA VAL A 708 -6.02 -26.38 10.51
C VAL A 708 -6.96 -25.25 10.96
N ALA A 709 -6.81 -24.06 10.39
CA ALA A 709 -7.64 -22.91 10.71
C ALA A 709 -9.12 -23.13 10.33
N ALA A 710 -9.40 -23.73 9.18
CA ALA A 710 -10.77 -24.01 8.74
C ALA A 710 -11.46 -25.07 9.62
N ARG A 711 -10.73 -26.11 10.06
CA ARG A 711 -11.24 -27.10 11.02
C ARG A 711 -11.53 -26.47 12.38
N ASP A 712 -10.66 -25.60 12.89
CA ASP A 712 -10.95 -24.84 14.14
C ASP A 712 -12.20 -23.95 13.96
N ALA A 713 -12.35 -23.28 12.81
CA ALA A 713 -13.53 -22.48 12.51
C ALA A 713 -14.84 -23.28 12.58
N VAL A 714 -14.87 -24.47 11.94
CA VAL A 714 -16.03 -25.35 11.97
C VAL A 714 -16.27 -25.92 13.37
N ALA A 715 -15.23 -26.33 14.09
CA ALA A 715 -15.37 -26.88 15.44
C ALA A 715 -15.96 -25.87 16.44
N ARG A 716 -15.59 -24.59 16.31
CA ARG A 716 -16.07 -23.50 17.17
C ARG A 716 -17.47 -23.01 16.78
N ALA A 717 -17.79 -23.01 15.49
CA ALA A 717 -19.08 -22.59 14.98
C ALA A 717 -19.64 -23.60 13.94
N PRO A 718 -20.14 -24.78 14.38
CA PRO A 718 -20.58 -25.85 13.46
C PRO A 718 -21.74 -25.45 12.53
N LYS A 719 -22.52 -24.46 12.95
CA LYS A 719 -23.64 -23.88 12.17
C LYS A 719 -23.21 -22.72 11.27
N SER A 720 -21.94 -22.34 11.27
CA SER A 720 -21.42 -21.28 10.40
C SER A 720 -21.21 -21.81 8.98
N LEU A 721 -22.01 -21.30 8.05
CA LEU A 721 -21.93 -21.68 6.63
C LEU A 721 -20.58 -21.28 6.02
N THR A 722 -20.08 -20.08 6.37
CA THR A 722 -18.80 -19.56 5.90
C THR A 722 -17.63 -20.44 6.35
N ALA A 723 -17.61 -20.85 7.62
CA ALA A 723 -16.57 -21.73 8.14
C ALA A 723 -16.56 -23.09 7.40
N SER A 724 -17.74 -23.67 7.21
CA SER A 724 -17.90 -24.96 6.53
C SER A 724 -17.49 -24.86 5.06
N THR A 725 -17.90 -23.79 4.36
CA THR A 725 -17.54 -23.55 2.96
C THR A 725 -16.03 -23.37 2.78
N ASN A 726 -15.36 -22.64 3.69
CA ASN A 726 -13.91 -22.50 3.66
C ASN A 726 -13.20 -23.87 3.84
N LEU A 727 -13.72 -24.72 4.73
CA LEU A 727 -13.18 -26.06 4.93
C LEU A 727 -13.38 -26.95 3.69
N LEU A 728 -14.59 -26.97 3.11
CA LEU A 728 -14.86 -27.66 1.86
C LEU A 728 -13.91 -27.19 0.76
N PHE A 729 -13.76 -25.88 0.61
CA PHE A 729 -12.89 -25.30 -0.41
C PHE A 729 -11.45 -25.79 -0.24
N VAL A 730 -10.83 -25.60 0.93
CA VAL A 730 -9.41 -25.95 1.13
C VAL A 730 -9.14 -27.46 1.02
N MET A 731 -10.09 -28.31 1.44
CA MET A 731 -9.93 -29.76 1.39
C MET A 731 -9.80 -30.30 -0.03
N ASN A 732 -10.44 -29.66 -1.02
CA ASN A 732 -10.25 -30.01 -2.43
C ASN A 732 -8.81 -29.74 -2.94
N TYR A 733 -8.06 -28.86 -2.28
CA TYR A 733 -6.67 -28.54 -2.62
C TYR A 733 -5.65 -29.26 -1.73
N ALA A 734 -6.10 -30.01 -0.72
CA ALA A 734 -5.23 -30.69 0.24
C ALA A 734 -4.36 -31.74 -0.48
N PRO A 735 -3.02 -31.58 -0.54
CA PRO A 735 -2.16 -32.38 -1.41
C PRO A 735 -2.11 -33.87 -1.04
N THR A 736 -2.35 -34.19 0.24
CA THR A 736 -2.23 -35.55 0.79
C THR A 736 -3.57 -36.17 1.17
N ALA A 737 -4.67 -35.44 1.06
CA ALA A 737 -5.98 -35.98 1.43
C ALA A 737 -6.47 -36.99 0.39
N THR A 738 -7.12 -38.06 0.82
CA THR A 738 -7.79 -39.01 -0.08
C THR A 738 -9.08 -38.40 -0.64
N ALA A 739 -9.74 -39.10 -1.56
CA ALA A 739 -11.04 -38.66 -2.06
C ALA A 739 -12.13 -38.84 -0.97
N GLU A 740 -12.01 -39.92 -0.20
CA GLU A 740 -12.91 -40.27 0.90
C GLU A 740 -12.86 -39.22 2.02
N GLU A 741 -11.66 -38.81 2.44
CA GLU A 741 -11.48 -37.76 3.46
C GLU A 741 -12.06 -36.40 3.02
N VAL A 742 -12.05 -36.10 1.73
CA VAL A 742 -12.69 -34.87 1.21
C VAL A 742 -14.21 -35.00 1.30
N VAL A 743 -14.76 -36.15 0.92
CA VAL A 743 -16.21 -36.41 0.90
C VAL A 743 -16.80 -36.48 2.30
N GLU A 744 -16.06 -36.95 3.30
CA GLU A 744 -16.46 -36.90 4.71
C GLU A 744 -16.82 -35.46 5.13
N VAL A 745 -16.04 -34.46 4.71
CA VAL A 745 -16.34 -33.05 5.02
C VAL A 745 -17.63 -32.57 4.35
N TYR A 746 -17.94 -33.06 3.14
CA TYR A 746 -19.23 -32.79 2.49
C TYR A 746 -20.40 -33.44 3.21
N GLN A 747 -20.20 -34.64 3.75
CA GLN A 747 -21.21 -35.33 4.55
C GLN A 747 -21.50 -34.59 5.86
N ASP A 748 -20.46 -34.08 6.52
CA ASP A 748 -20.60 -33.21 7.71
C ASP A 748 -21.38 -31.93 7.36
N TYR A 749 -21.08 -31.32 6.21
CA TYR A 749 -21.83 -30.15 5.72
C TYR A 749 -23.32 -30.46 5.53
N GLU A 750 -23.63 -31.57 4.85
CA GLU A 750 -25.02 -32.02 4.67
C GLU A 750 -25.72 -32.21 6.01
N GLN A 751 -25.08 -32.92 6.95
CA GLN A 751 -25.68 -33.26 8.23
C GLN A 751 -25.98 -32.01 9.08
N ASN A 752 -25.07 -31.02 9.05
CA ASN A 752 -25.19 -29.81 9.87
C ASN A 752 -26.11 -28.74 9.26
N HIS A 753 -26.11 -28.58 7.93
CA HIS A 753 -26.78 -27.44 7.26
C HIS A 753 -28.00 -27.83 6.44
N CYS A 754 -27.98 -28.99 5.78
CA CYS A 754 -28.96 -29.32 4.74
C CYS A 754 -29.99 -30.36 5.20
N ALA A 755 -29.55 -31.44 5.86
CA ALA A 755 -30.42 -32.51 6.36
C ALA A 755 -31.56 -32.02 7.27
N PRO A 756 -31.38 -31.02 8.16
CA PRO A 756 -32.48 -30.47 8.96
C PRO A 756 -33.62 -29.88 8.12
N LEU A 757 -33.32 -29.40 6.91
CA LEU A 757 -34.30 -28.78 6.00
C LEU A 757 -35.20 -29.81 5.30
N ARG A 758 -34.86 -31.10 5.34
CA ARG A 758 -35.70 -32.17 4.76
C ARG A 758 -37.09 -32.25 5.39
N SER A 759 -37.20 -31.84 6.65
CA SER A 759 -38.50 -31.71 7.36
C SER A 759 -39.48 -30.75 6.67
N SER A 760 -38.99 -29.82 5.83
CA SER A 760 -39.80 -28.85 5.10
C SER A 760 -40.22 -29.30 3.69
N TRP A 761 -39.86 -30.52 3.28
CA TRP A 761 -40.18 -31.03 1.95
C TRP A 761 -41.68 -31.20 1.76
N ARG A 762 -42.15 -30.85 0.56
CA ARG A 762 -43.55 -30.96 0.16
C ARG A 762 -43.65 -31.76 -1.15
N PRO A 763 -44.68 -32.60 -1.32
CA PRO A 763 -44.90 -33.33 -2.58
C PRO A 763 -44.93 -32.40 -3.79
N HIS A 764 -44.33 -32.84 -4.89
CA HIS A 764 -44.33 -32.11 -6.15
C HIS A 764 -45.65 -32.34 -6.90
N LYS A 765 -46.28 -31.25 -7.36
CA LYS A 765 -47.54 -31.28 -8.13
C LYS A 765 -47.33 -31.18 -9.64
N ASN A 766 -46.08 -31.22 -10.10
CA ASN A 766 -45.71 -31.10 -11.51
C ASN A 766 -46.35 -32.24 -12.34
N SER A 767 -46.79 -31.91 -13.56
CA SER A 767 -47.36 -32.90 -14.48
C SER A 767 -46.29 -33.88 -14.97
N ARG A 768 -46.61 -35.18 -14.92
CA ARG A 768 -45.74 -36.27 -15.40
C ARG A 768 -45.89 -36.59 -16.90
N ASP A 769 -46.56 -35.74 -17.69
CA ASP A 769 -46.61 -35.92 -19.14
C ASP A 769 -45.24 -35.60 -19.76
N LEU A 770 -44.61 -36.59 -20.39
CA LEU A 770 -43.29 -36.45 -21.01
C LEU A 770 -43.32 -35.69 -22.35
N ARG A 771 -44.49 -35.53 -22.97
CA ARG A 771 -44.64 -34.90 -24.29
C ARG A 771 -44.78 -33.38 -24.23
N ARG A 772 -45.00 -32.83 -23.03
CA ARG A 772 -45.16 -31.38 -22.86
C ARG A 772 -43.81 -30.65 -22.92
N LYS A 773 -43.92 -29.33 -23.06
CA LYS A 773 -42.81 -28.40 -22.84
C LYS A 773 -42.37 -28.46 -21.37
N LEU A 774 -41.09 -28.73 -21.11
CA LEU A 774 -40.53 -28.80 -19.75
C LEU A 774 -40.10 -27.42 -19.26
N ARG A 775 -40.37 -27.10 -18.00
CA ARG A 775 -39.94 -25.87 -17.35
C ARG A 775 -38.62 -26.11 -16.64
N ILE A 776 -37.55 -25.50 -17.15
CA ILE A 776 -36.22 -25.59 -16.56
C ILE A 776 -35.84 -24.24 -15.99
N ALA A 777 -35.07 -24.24 -14.91
CA ALA A 777 -34.58 -23.01 -14.34
C ALA A 777 -33.13 -23.09 -13.88
N TYR A 778 -32.38 -22.04 -14.18
CA TYR A 778 -31.00 -21.87 -13.74
C TYR A 778 -30.94 -20.92 -12.56
N VAL A 779 -30.23 -21.32 -11.50
CA VAL A 779 -29.96 -20.49 -10.32
C VAL A 779 -28.49 -20.14 -10.31
N SER A 780 -28.16 -18.84 -10.39
CA SER A 780 -26.76 -18.41 -10.46
C SER A 780 -26.56 -16.97 -9.99
N PRO A 781 -25.44 -16.70 -9.26
CA PRO A 781 -24.94 -15.35 -9.02
C PRO A 781 -24.05 -14.82 -10.16
N ASP A 782 -23.80 -15.62 -11.18
CA ASP A 782 -22.78 -15.35 -12.20
C ASP A 782 -23.35 -14.91 -13.55
N PHE A 783 -24.61 -14.48 -13.61
CA PHE A 783 -25.18 -13.80 -14.79
C PHE A 783 -24.69 -12.34 -14.91
N ARG A 784 -23.38 -12.17 -14.84
CA ARG A 784 -22.55 -10.96 -14.86
C ARG A 784 -21.21 -11.35 -15.50
N GLN A 785 -20.25 -10.46 -15.55
CA GLN A 785 -18.93 -10.71 -16.11
C GLN A 785 -18.21 -11.73 -15.22
N HIS A 786 -18.16 -12.96 -15.71
CA HIS A 786 -17.63 -14.10 -14.99
C HIS A 786 -17.02 -15.10 -15.97
N SER A 787 -16.00 -15.84 -15.53
CA SER A 787 -15.28 -16.79 -16.39
C SER A 787 -16.15 -17.96 -16.83
N GLY A 788 -17.18 -18.32 -16.06
CA GLY A 788 -18.16 -19.34 -16.42
C GLY A 788 -18.98 -19.01 -17.68
N ASN A 789 -19.03 -17.74 -18.08
CA ASN A 789 -19.83 -17.28 -19.22
C ASN A 789 -19.44 -17.96 -20.53
N HIS A 790 -18.14 -18.25 -20.70
CA HIS A 790 -17.62 -18.96 -21.87
C HIS A 790 -18.21 -20.36 -22.05
N PHE A 791 -18.80 -20.94 -21.00
CA PHE A 791 -19.38 -22.28 -21.02
C PHE A 791 -20.91 -22.26 -20.96
N ILE A 792 -21.51 -21.38 -20.17
CA ILE A 792 -22.97 -21.35 -20.03
C ILE A 792 -23.66 -20.63 -21.20
N GLU A 793 -23.05 -19.57 -21.73
CA GLU A 793 -23.64 -18.78 -22.81
C GLU A 793 -23.84 -19.58 -24.12
N PRO A 794 -22.90 -20.43 -24.58
CA PRO A 794 -23.14 -21.27 -25.75
C PRO A 794 -24.30 -22.26 -25.58
N LEU A 795 -24.50 -22.82 -24.39
CA LEU A 795 -25.66 -23.66 -24.09
C LEU A 795 -26.97 -22.86 -24.15
N LEU A 796 -27.02 -21.74 -23.43
CA LEU A 796 -28.22 -20.90 -23.33
C LEU A 796 -28.69 -20.36 -24.70
N ALA A 797 -27.73 -20.01 -25.57
CA ALA A 797 -27.99 -19.53 -26.92
C ALA A 797 -28.63 -20.60 -27.84
N HIS A 798 -28.45 -21.88 -27.53
CA HIS A 798 -28.86 -22.99 -28.39
C HIS A 798 -30.01 -23.84 -27.84
N HIS A 799 -30.60 -23.46 -26.70
CA HIS A 799 -31.76 -24.17 -26.15
C HIS A 799 -32.95 -24.17 -27.12
N ASP A 800 -33.58 -25.34 -27.30
CA ASP A 800 -34.82 -25.50 -28.05
C ASP A 800 -36.00 -24.95 -27.24
N ARG A 801 -36.39 -23.72 -27.56
CA ARG A 801 -37.52 -23.00 -26.94
C ARG A 801 -38.88 -23.59 -27.28
N THR A 802 -38.98 -24.51 -28.23
CA THR A 802 -40.23 -25.25 -28.49
C THR A 802 -40.40 -26.39 -27.50
N ALA A 803 -39.29 -26.98 -27.05
CA ALA A 803 -39.21 -28.11 -26.13
C ALA A 803 -39.07 -27.70 -24.65
N PHE A 804 -38.46 -26.54 -24.37
CA PHE A 804 -38.16 -26.06 -23.01
C PHE A 804 -38.56 -24.60 -22.78
N GLU A 805 -39.11 -24.31 -21.60
CA GLU A 805 -39.31 -22.95 -21.07
C GLU A 805 -38.18 -22.71 -20.06
N VAL A 806 -37.35 -21.67 -20.28
CA VAL A 806 -36.12 -21.45 -19.53
C VAL A 806 -36.24 -20.22 -18.64
N THR A 807 -36.11 -20.40 -17.34
CA THR A 807 -36.16 -19.33 -16.34
C THR A 807 -34.79 -19.08 -15.71
N ALA A 808 -34.43 -17.82 -15.47
CA ALA A 808 -33.30 -17.43 -14.64
C ALA A 808 -33.78 -16.99 -13.26
N TYR A 809 -33.22 -17.60 -12.21
CA TYR A 809 -33.22 -17.05 -10.85
C TYR A 809 -31.86 -16.40 -10.62
N ALA A 810 -31.82 -15.07 -10.80
CA ALA A 810 -30.61 -14.29 -10.88
C ALA A 810 -30.24 -13.67 -9.53
N GLU A 811 -29.19 -14.20 -8.90
CA GLU A 811 -28.66 -13.73 -7.63
C GLU A 811 -27.67 -12.59 -7.85
N LEU A 812 -28.19 -11.45 -8.32
CA LEU A 812 -27.38 -10.29 -8.70
C LEU A 812 -27.66 -9.10 -7.78
N VAL A 813 -26.58 -8.45 -7.37
CA VAL A 813 -26.61 -7.18 -6.62
C VAL A 813 -26.92 -6.01 -7.57
N ALA A 814 -26.36 -6.03 -8.78
CA ALA A 814 -26.51 -4.98 -9.77
C ALA A 814 -26.52 -5.58 -11.19
N GLU A 815 -27.11 -4.86 -12.13
CA GLU A 815 -27.12 -5.23 -13.55
C GLU A 815 -26.02 -4.50 -14.31
N GLU A 816 -25.32 -5.23 -15.17
CA GLU A 816 -24.30 -4.71 -16.07
C GLU A 816 -24.56 -5.17 -17.51
N ASP A 817 -23.69 -4.79 -18.45
CA ASP A 817 -23.91 -5.07 -19.87
C ASP A 817 -23.98 -6.57 -20.19
N THR A 818 -23.17 -7.38 -19.49
CA THR A 818 -23.25 -8.84 -19.60
C THR A 818 -24.60 -9.36 -19.08
N THR A 819 -25.12 -8.83 -17.98
CA THR A 819 -26.45 -9.19 -17.47
C THR A 819 -27.56 -8.87 -18.48
N LYS A 820 -27.51 -7.69 -19.09
CA LYS A 820 -28.48 -7.28 -20.14
C LYS A 820 -28.44 -8.25 -21.32
N ARG A 821 -27.24 -8.68 -21.73
CA ARG A 821 -27.07 -9.70 -22.78
C ARG A 821 -27.70 -11.02 -22.37
N PHE A 822 -27.43 -11.49 -21.15
CA PHE A 822 -27.92 -12.77 -20.64
C PHE A 822 -29.45 -12.85 -20.55
N LYS A 823 -30.13 -11.76 -20.19
CA LYS A 823 -31.61 -11.70 -20.15
C LYS A 823 -32.27 -12.15 -21.45
N ASN A 824 -31.63 -11.91 -22.60
CA ASN A 824 -32.16 -12.30 -23.90
C ASN A 824 -32.21 -13.82 -24.13
N TYR A 825 -31.52 -14.61 -23.29
CA TYR A 825 -31.56 -16.07 -23.33
C TYR A 825 -32.60 -16.68 -22.40
N PHE A 826 -33.47 -15.91 -21.73
CA PHE A 826 -34.44 -16.46 -20.79
C PHE A 826 -35.86 -16.06 -21.17
N ASP A 827 -36.78 -17.01 -21.08
CA ASP A 827 -38.22 -16.74 -21.24
C ASP A 827 -38.74 -15.93 -20.04
N ARG A 828 -38.15 -16.17 -18.85
CA ARG A 828 -38.48 -15.46 -17.60
C ARG A 828 -37.21 -15.14 -16.82
N TRP A 829 -37.12 -13.90 -16.33
CA TRP A 829 -36.03 -13.43 -15.49
C TRP A 829 -36.56 -13.04 -14.10
N VAL A 830 -36.03 -13.66 -13.05
CA VAL A 830 -36.48 -13.47 -11.66
C VAL A 830 -35.29 -13.00 -10.82
N PRO A 831 -35.24 -11.71 -10.42
CA PRO A 831 -34.26 -11.23 -9.44
C PRO A 831 -34.50 -11.84 -8.07
N THR A 832 -33.45 -12.34 -7.41
CA THR A 832 -33.57 -13.06 -6.13
C THR A 832 -32.94 -12.38 -4.92
N ALA A 833 -32.16 -11.30 -5.11
CA ALA A 833 -31.42 -10.64 -4.02
C ALA A 833 -32.28 -10.17 -2.83
N VAL A 834 -33.57 -9.88 -3.05
CA VAL A 834 -34.51 -9.44 -2.00
C VAL A 834 -35.24 -10.59 -1.30
N MET A 835 -35.00 -11.83 -1.72
CA MET A 835 -35.66 -13.03 -1.19
C MET A 835 -34.69 -13.81 -0.28
N ASN A 836 -35.19 -14.28 0.85
CA ASN A 836 -34.50 -15.33 1.58
C ASN A 836 -34.70 -16.70 0.91
N ASP A 837 -33.93 -17.71 1.32
CA ASP A 837 -33.95 -19.03 0.67
C ASP A 837 -35.32 -19.73 0.75
N GLN A 838 -36.09 -19.49 1.81
CA GLN A 838 -37.44 -20.06 1.93
C GLN A 838 -38.40 -19.41 0.93
N GLN A 839 -38.39 -18.08 0.83
CA GLN A 839 -39.21 -17.33 -0.12
C GLN A 839 -38.87 -17.73 -1.57
N LEU A 840 -37.59 -17.91 -1.88
CA LEU A 840 -37.15 -18.37 -3.20
C LEU A 840 -37.61 -19.82 -3.46
N ALA A 841 -37.50 -20.73 -2.50
CA ALA A 841 -38.00 -22.09 -2.63
C ALA A 841 -39.53 -22.15 -2.84
N ASP A 842 -40.29 -21.28 -2.18
CA ASP A 842 -41.74 -21.13 -2.39
C ASP A 842 -42.05 -20.58 -3.79
N ARG A 843 -41.30 -19.58 -4.25
CA ARG A 843 -41.43 -19.00 -5.59
C ARG A 843 -41.16 -20.04 -6.69
N ILE A 844 -40.07 -20.80 -6.58
CA ILE A 844 -39.71 -21.86 -7.54
C ILE A 844 -40.83 -22.89 -7.66
N ARG A 845 -41.40 -23.30 -6.52
CA ARG A 845 -42.50 -24.26 -6.49
C ARG A 845 -43.78 -23.68 -7.12
N ALA A 846 -44.07 -22.39 -6.88
CA ALA A 846 -45.22 -21.70 -7.46
C ALA A 846 -45.09 -21.54 -8.99
N ASP A 847 -43.88 -21.29 -9.49
CA ASP A 847 -43.59 -21.25 -10.93
C ASP A 847 -43.68 -22.62 -11.61
N GLY A 848 -43.73 -23.71 -10.83
CA GLY A 848 -43.90 -25.07 -11.32
C GLY A 848 -42.70 -25.55 -12.13
N ILE A 849 -41.48 -25.19 -11.68
CA ILE A 849 -40.23 -25.64 -12.29
C ILE A 849 -40.13 -27.16 -12.19
N ASP A 850 -39.82 -27.81 -13.32
CA ASP A 850 -39.67 -29.27 -13.43
C ASP A 850 -38.24 -29.70 -13.11
N ILE A 851 -37.26 -28.95 -13.64
CA ILE A 851 -35.85 -29.22 -13.41
C ILE A 851 -35.15 -27.94 -12.96
N LEU A 852 -34.59 -27.96 -11.75
CA LEU A 852 -33.83 -26.84 -11.19
C LEU A 852 -32.33 -27.12 -11.31
N ILE A 853 -31.59 -26.17 -11.87
CA ILE A 853 -30.18 -26.31 -12.20
C ILE A 853 -29.36 -25.31 -11.38
N ASP A 854 -28.51 -25.82 -10.51
CA ASP A 854 -27.49 -25.06 -9.79
C ASP A 854 -26.27 -24.85 -10.70
N LEU A 855 -25.86 -23.61 -10.85
CA LEU A 855 -24.64 -23.22 -11.57
C LEU A 855 -23.53 -22.72 -10.66
N ALA A 856 -23.76 -22.65 -9.35
CA ALA A 856 -22.82 -22.03 -8.41
C ALA A 856 -22.06 -23.06 -7.57
N GLY A 857 -22.73 -24.13 -7.13
CA GLY A 857 -22.21 -25.02 -6.08
C GLY A 857 -21.79 -24.23 -4.84
N HIS A 858 -20.62 -24.48 -4.27
CA HIS A 858 -20.11 -23.78 -3.07
C HIS A 858 -19.41 -22.45 -3.37
N THR A 859 -19.55 -21.90 -4.57
CA THR A 859 -19.00 -20.57 -4.88
C THR A 859 -19.78 -19.45 -4.17
N ALA A 860 -19.22 -18.23 -4.15
CA ALA A 860 -19.81 -17.10 -3.44
C ALA A 860 -21.18 -16.71 -4.04
N GLY A 861 -22.15 -16.43 -3.18
CA GLY A 861 -23.52 -16.06 -3.60
C GLY A 861 -24.38 -17.26 -4.04
N ASN A 862 -23.98 -18.49 -3.73
CA ASN A 862 -24.79 -19.66 -4.04
C ASN A 862 -26.12 -19.70 -3.25
N ARG A 863 -27.03 -20.54 -3.72
CA ARG A 863 -28.35 -20.77 -3.12
C ARG A 863 -28.58 -22.25 -2.78
N LEU A 864 -27.55 -22.98 -2.37
CA LEU A 864 -27.67 -24.43 -2.06
C LEU A 864 -28.70 -24.75 -0.98
N ALA A 865 -28.93 -23.85 -0.03
CA ALA A 865 -30.00 -23.98 0.97
C ALA A 865 -31.41 -24.01 0.35
N VAL A 866 -31.61 -23.40 -0.83
CA VAL A 866 -32.86 -23.52 -1.62
C VAL A 866 -33.00 -24.93 -2.15
N PHE A 867 -31.93 -25.51 -2.71
CA PHE A 867 -31.92 -26.86 -3.23
C PHE A 867 -32.16 -27.90 -2.13
N ALA A 868 -31.58 -27.71 -0.94
CA ALA A 868 -31.81 -28.53 0.25
C ALA A 868 -33.29 -28.60 0.67
N ARG A 869 -34.13 -27.62 0.28
CA ARG A 869 -35.59 -27.60 0.51
C ARG A 869 -36.40 -28.32 -0.57
N LYS A 870 -35.74 -28.87 -1.58
CA LYS A 870 -36.34 -29.63 -2.69
C LYS A 870 -37.56 -28.92 -3.30
N PRO A 871 -37.39 -27.76 -3.96
CA PRO A 871 -38.52 -27.01 -4.52
C PRO A 871 -39.00 -27.55 -5.87
N ALA A 872 -38.13 -28.22 -6.65
CA ALA A 872 -38.42 -28.85 -7.93
C ALA A 872 -38.29 -30.39 -7.82
N PRO A 873 -39.02 -31.16 -8.65
CA PRO A 873 -38.98 -32.62 -8.59
C PRO A 873 -37.63 -33.20 -9.01
N VAL A 874 -36.96 -32.57 -9.97
CA VAL A 874 -35.60 -32.92 -10.39
C VAL A 874 -34.69 -31.73 -10.16
N SER A 875 -33.51 -31.99 -9.61
CA SER A 875 -32.47 -31.01 -9.34
C SER A 875 -31.13 -31.50 -9.89
N LEU A 876 -30.37 -30.60 -10.52
CA LEU A 876 -29.08 -30.86 -11.13
C LEU A 876 -28.08 -29.78 -10.67
N THR A 877 -26.82 -30.14 -10.43
CA THR A 877 -25.71 -29.18 -10.36
C THR A 877 -24.76 -29.36 -11.55
N TRP A 878 -24.23 -28.26 -12.08
CA TRP A 878 -23.26 -28.28 -13.17
C TRP A 878 -22.35 -27.04 -13.14
N LEU A 879 -21.13 -27.22 -13.65
CA LEU A 879 -20.17 -26.18 -14.01
C LEU A 879 -19.48 -25.43 -12.86
N GLY A 880 -20.20 -24.65 -12.05
CA GLY A 880 -19.61 -23.57 -11.24
C GLY A 880 -18.55 -23.99 -10.22
N PHE A 881 -18.86 -25.02 -9.42
CA PHE A 881 -17.94 -25.51 -8.38
C PHE A 881 -17.15 -26.75 -8.83
N GLY A 882 -17.67 -27.52 -9.78
CA GLY A 882 -16.97 -28.66 -10.41
C GLY A 882 -16.70 -29.85 -9.48
N CYS A 883 -17.26 -29.85 -8.27
CA CYS A 883 -17.19 -30.95 -7.29
C CYS A 883 -18.61 -31.29 -6.78
N THR A 884 -18.74 -32.38 -6.03
CA THR A 884 -19.96 -32.68 -5.26
C THR A 884 -20.39 -31.45 -4.46
N THR A 885 -21.70 -31.16 -4.41
CA THR A 885 -22.22 -30.14 -3.49
C THR A 885 -22.35 -30.69 -2.08
N GLY A 886 -22.29 -32.01 -1.90
CA GLY A 886 -22.66 -32.67 -0.64
C GLY A 886 -24.17 -32.66 -0.36
N VAL A 887 -24.96 -31.91 -1.12
CA VAL A 887 -26.39 -31.73 -0.85
C VAL A 887 -27.18 -32.89 -1.42
N SER A 888 -27.57 -33.81 -0.57
CA SER A 888 -28.34 -35.02 -0.96
C SER A 888 -29.70 -34.75 -1.61
N ALA A 889 -30.20 -33.51 -1.50
CA ALA A 889 -31.44 -33.08 -2.15
C ALA A 889 -31.28 -32.80 -3.65
N ILE A 890 -30.04 -32.62 -4.12
CA ILE A 890 -29.71 -32.49 -5.54
C ILE A 890 -29.58 -33.90 -6.12
N ASP A 891 -30.35 -34.21 -7.16
CA ASP A 891 -30.45 -35.59 -7.65
C ASP A 891 -29.24 -36.00 -8.49
N TYR A 892 -28.76 -35.06 -9.31
CA TYR A 892 -27.73 -35.33 -10.32
C TYR A 892 -26.62 -34.28 -10.30
N ILE A 893 -25.41 -34.70 -10.67
CA ILE A 893 -24.30 -33.84 -11.06
C ILE A 893 -23.95 -34.12 -12.52
N MET A 894 -23.99 -33.10 -13.37
CA MET A 894 -23.63 -33.26 -14.78
C MET A 894 -22.12 -33.40 -14.91
N SER A 895 -21.66 -34.50 -15.52
CA SER A 895 -20.25 -34.84 -15.66
C SER A 895 -20.00 -35.66 -16.93
N ASP A 896 -18.82 -36.24 -17.04
CA ASP A 896 -18.42 -37.18 -18.09
C ASP A 896 -17.55 -38.31 -17.50
N ARG A 897 -17.20 -39.29 -18.34
CA ARG A 897 -16.42 -40.47 -17.93
C ARG A 897 -14.99 -40.14 -17.52
N ALA A 898 -14.41 -39.05 -18.02
CA ALA A 898 -13.06 -38.65 -17.67
C ALA A 898 -13.03 -38.01 -16.28
N MET A 899 -14.00 -37.12 -16.00
CA MET A 899 -14.09 -36.35 -14.78
C MET A 899 -14.65 -37.16 -13.61
N ALA A 900 -15.70 -37.96 -13.85
CA ALA A 900 -16.28 -38.88 -12.88
C ALA A 900 -16.26 -40.32 -13.44
N PRO A 901 -15.13 -41.05 -13.35
CA PRO A 901 -15.05 -42.43 -13.84
C PRO A 901 -16.09 -43.36 -13.20
N GLU A 902 -16.44 -44.47 -13.85
CA GLU A 902 -17.29 -45.51 -13.25
C GLU A 902 -16.64 -46.06 -11.97
N GLY A 903 -17.43 -46.28 -10.92
CA GLY A 903 -16.95 -46.68 -9.60
C GLY A 903 -16.66 -45.50 -8.64
N SER A 904 -16.71 -44.26 -9.12
CA SER A 904 -16.54 -43.06 -8.29
C SER A 904 -17.84 -42.54 -7.65
N GLU A 905 -18.98 -43.22 -7.83
CA GLU A 905 -20.29 -42.76 -7.37
C GLU A 905 -20.35 -42.49 -5.86
N SER A 906 -19.63 -43.24 -5.04
CA SER A 906 -19.57 -43.03 -3.59
C SER A 906 -18.93 -41.71 -3.17
N LEU A 907 -18.26 -41.02 -4.09
CA LEU A 907 -17.60 -39.74 -3.85
C LEU A 907 -18.52 -38.53 -4.10
N PHE A 908 -19.77 -38.76 -4.49
CA PHE A 908 -20.74 -37.72 -4.79
C PHE A 908 -21.99 -37.91 -3.92
N ALA A 909 -22.59 -36.80 -3.48
CA ALA A 909 -23.91 -36.86 -2.85
C ALA A 909 -25.00 -37.04 -3.92
N GLU A 910 -24.76 -36.46 -5.09
CA GLU A 910 -25.58 -36.55 -6.28
C GLU A 910 -25.21 -37.77 -7.12
N LYS A 911 -26.11 -38.22 -8.00
CA LYS A 911 -25.79 -39.25 -9.00
C LYS A 911 -25.05 -38.62 -10.19
N PRO A 912 -23.82 -39.06 -10.53
CA PRO A 912 -23.13 -38.57 -11.71
C PRO A 912 -23.89 -38.91 -12.99
N TRP A 913 -24.31 -37.89 -13.73
CA TRP A 913 -24.87 -38.03 -15.07
C TRP A 913 -23.77 -37.81 -16.09
N ARG A 914 -23.34 -38.88 -16.75
CA ARG A 914 -22.18 -38.86 -17.64
C ARG A 914 -22.61 -38.61 -19.08
N LEU A 915 -22.20 -37.49 -19.65
CA LEU A 915 -22.30 -37.25 -21.09
C LEU A 915 -21.27 -38.13 -21.84
N ALA A 916 -21.56 -38.44 -23.10
CA ALA A 916 -20.80 -39.42 -23.88
C ALA A 916 -19.36 -38.97 -24.21
N ASP A 917 -19.16 -37.66 -24.43
CA ASP A 917 -17.86 -37.06 -24.77
C ASP A 917 -17.36 -36.21 -23.58
N THR A 918 -17.16 -34.91 -23.76
CA THR A 918 -16.93 -33.95 -22.69
C THR A 918 -18.23 -33.38 -22.12
N ASN A 919 -18.24 -33.07 -20.82
CA ASN A 919 -19.33 -32.35 -20.17
C ASN A 919 -19.27 -30.82 -20.35
N PHE A 920 -18.25 -30.32 -21.03
CA PHE A 920 -18.07 -28.89 -21.27
C PHE A 920 -18.45 -28.50 -22.70
N VAL A 921 -18.71 -27.21 -22.86
CA VAL A 921 -18.78 -26.51 -24.14
C VAL A 921 -18.07 -25.18 -23.95
N TYR A 922 -17.36 -24.67 -24.95
CA TYR A 922 -16.57 -23.46 -24.81
C TYR A 922 -16.73 -22.53 -26.01
N ARG A 923 -16.99 -21.26 -25.70
CA ARG A 923 -16.96 -20.14 -26.63
C ARG A 923 -15.82 -19.18 -26.27
N PRO A 924 -14.84 -18.96 -27.16
CA PRO A 924 -13.71 -18.09 -26.88
C PRO A 924 -14.13 -16.63 -26.66
N GLY A 925 -13.39 -15.93 -25.79
CA GLY A 925 -13.60 -14.51 -25.55
C GLY A 925 -13.19 -13.63 -26.74
N PRO A 926 -13.77 -12.41 -26.87
CA PRO A 926 -13.32 -11.47 -27.88
C PRO A 926 -11.88 -11.01 -27.60
N GLY A 927 -11.10 -10.76 -28.66
CA GLY A 927 -9.77 -10.15 -28.54
C GLY A 927 -8.62 -11.09 -28.13
N MET A 928 -8.82 -12.42 -28.12
CA MET A 928 -7.73 -13.38 -27.82
C MET A 928 -6.63 -13.41 -28.91
N GLY A 929 -6.97 -13.07 -30.16
CA GLY A 929 -6.01 -12.97 -31.27
C GLY A 929 -5.44 -14.32 -31.75
N ASP A 930 -4.38 -14.27 -32.56
CA ASP A 930 -3.70 -15.46 -33.08
C ASP A 930 -2.81 -16.15 -32.05
N ALA A 931 -2.61 -17.46 -32.18
CA ALA A 931 -1.70 -18.23 -31.32
C ALA A 931 -0.23 -17.84 -31.57
N GLY A 932 0.14 -17.55 -32.83
CA GLY A 932 1.52 -17.27 -33.23
C GLY A 932 2.42 -18.51 -33.25
N PRO A 933 3.68 -18.38 -33.72
CA PRO A 933 4.64 -19.48 -33.79
C PRO A 933 5.10 -19.94 -32.39
N ALA A 934 5.80 -21.08 -32.31
CA ALA A 934 6.34 -21.60 -31.06
C ALA A 934 7.50 -20.71 -30.54
N PRO A 935 7.37 -20.09 -29.35
CA PRO A 935 8.41 -19.21 -28.79
C PRO A 935 9.78 -19.85 -28.67
N ALA A 936 9.86 -21.15 -28.38
CA ALA A 936 11.12 -21.87 -28.25
C ALA A 936 12.01 -21.80 -29.50
N LEU A 937 11.40 -21.69 -30.70
CA LEU A 937 12.16 -21.56 -31.95
C LEU A 937 12.90 -20.22 -32.06
N ALA A 938 12.37 -19.16 -31.46
CA ALA A 938 12.99 -17.84 -31.45
C ALA A 938 13.91 -17.64 -30.23
N ASN A 939 13.48 -18.13 -29.07
CA ASN A 939 14.15 -17.92 -27.79
C ASN A 939 15.36 -18.85 -27.58
N GLY A 940 15.38 -20.01 -28.25
CA GLY A 940 16.41 -21.04 -28.06
C GLY A 940 16.22 -21.88 -26.79
N TYR A 941 15.10 -21.73 -26.08
CA TYR A 941 14.75 -22.51 -24.90
C TYR A 941 13.24 -22.69 -24.77
N VAL A 942 12.80 -23.75 -24.10
CA VAL A 942 11.37 -24.04 -23.83
C VAL A 942 10.86 -23.19 -22.67
N THR A 943 9.68 -22.62 -22.85
CA THR A 943 8.96 -21.88 -21.80
C THR A 943 7.77 -22.71 -21.33
N LEU A 944 7.89 -23.24 -20.12
CA LEU A 944 6.81 -23.90 -19.40
C LEU A 944 5.95 -22.83 -18.71
N GLY A 945 4.67 -23.08 -18.49
CA GLY A 945 3.90 -22.11 -17.72
C GLY A 945 2.56 -22.59 -17.19
N THR A 946 2.02 -21.80 -16.25
CA THR A 946 0.69 -22.00 -15.69
C THR A 946 0.07 -20.64 -15.33
N LEU A 947 -1.25 -20.52 -15.51
CA LEU A 947 -2.04 -19.39 -15.02
C LEU A 947 -2.92 -19.85 -13.86
N THR A 948 -2.43 -19.71 -12.63
CA THR A 948 -3.02 -20.42 -11.48
C THR A 948 -2.91 -19.68 -10.15
N ARG A 949 -3.90 -19.88 -9.29
CA ARG A 949 -3.96 -19.31 -7.93
C ARG A 949 -2.94 -19.97 -7.02
N ALA A 950 -2.47 -19.22 -6.01
CA ALA A 950 -1.45 -19.70 -5.07
C ALA A 950 -1.80 -21.02 -4.37
N ILE A 951 -3.08 -21.26 -4.05
CA ILE A 951 -3.56 -22.50 -3.40
C ILE A 951 -3.27 -23.78 -4.21
N ARG A 952 -3.12 -23.69 -5.54
CA ARG A 952 -2.75 -24.84 -6.38
C ARG A 952 -1.24 -25.09 -6.42
N MET A 953 -0.43 -24.10 -6.07
CA MET A 953 1.03 -24.21 -6.00
C MET A 953 1.44 -24.84 -4.67
N ASN A 954 1.02 -26.07 -4.41
CA ASN A 954 1.41 -26.82 -3.21
C ASN A 954 2.80 -27.49 -3.36
N ASP A 955 3.31 -28.11 -2.30
CA ASP A 955 4.67 -28.67 -2.30
C ASP A 955 4.84 -29.87 -3.25
N ARG A 956 3.78 -30.66 -3.51
CA ARG A 956 3.82 -31.75 -4.52
C ARG A 956 4.06 -31.17 -5.91
N VAL A 957 3.30 -30.14 -6.28
CA VAL A 957 3.44 -29.45 -7.58
C VAL A 957 4.82 -28.84 -7.74
N VAL A 958 5.30 -28.10 -6.73
CA VAL A 958 6.65 -27.50 -6.76
C VAL A 958 7.73 -28.57 -6.90
N GLY A 959 7.61 -29.71 -6.20
CA GLY A 959 8.54 -30.83 -6.31
C GLY A 959 8.59 -31.43 -7.72
N VAL A 960 7.43 -31.76 -8.29
CA VAL A 960 7.33 -32.36 -9.64
C VAL A 960 7.83 -31.40 -10.71
N TRP A 961 7.48 -30.11 -10.63
CA TRP A 961 7.95 -29.13 -11.61
C TRP A 961 9.43 -28.81 -11.46
N SER A 962 9.98 -28.88 -10.24
CA SER A 962 11.42 -28.79 -10.03
C SER A 962 12.15 -29.97 -10.70
N GLU A 963 11.60 -31.18 -10.65
CA GLU A 963 12.15 -32.33 -11.38
C GLU A 963 12.17 -32.11 -12.90
N ILE A 964 11.09 -31.56 -13.47
CA ILE A 964 11.04 -31.18 -14.89
C ILE A 964 12.14 -30.18 -15.22
N LEU A 965 12.27 -29.12 -14.40
CA LEU A 965 13.26 -28.06 -14.62
C LEU A 965 14.71 -28.57 -14.48
N ARG A 966 14.96 -29.59 -13.65
CA ARG A 966 16.28 -30.26 -13.59
C ARG A 966 16.61 -31.02 -14.87
N ARG A 967 15.63 -31.70 -15.46
CA ARG A 967 15.80 -32.43 -16.73
C ARG A 967 15.89 -31.51 -17.95
N LEU A 968 15.33 -30.31 -17.85
CA LEU A 968 15.35 -29.28 -18.90
C LEU A 968 16.13 -28.04 -18.43
N PRO A 969 17.47 -28.06 -18.39
CA PRO A 969 18.27 -27.05 -17.69
C PRO A 969 18.13 -25.63 -18.22
N GLN A 970 17.77 -25.46 -19.50
CA GLN A 970 17.56 -24.15 -20.13
C GLN A 970 16.11 -23.66 -20.05
N ALA A 971 15.16 -24.52 -19.64
CA ALA A 971 13.76 -24.15 -19.64
C ALA A 971 13.45 -23.08 -18.58
N LYS A 972 12.50 -22.20 -18.89
CA LYS A 972 11.94 -21.24 -17.95
C LYS A 972 10.52 -21.63 -17.56
N LEU A 973 10.09 -21.23 -16.36
CA LEU A 973 8.75 -21.48 -15.85
C LEU A 973 8.02 -20.16 -15.57
N ILE A 974 6.89 -19.96 -16.24
CA ILE A 974 5.94 -18.89 -15.96
C ILE A 974 4.93 -19.36 -14.90
N VAL A 975 4.76 -18.58 -13.84
CA VAL A 975 3.64 -18.76 -12.88
C VAL A 975 2.95 -17.42 -12.72
N ASP A 976 1.72 -17.30 -13.22
CA ASP A 976 1.05 -16.01 -13.27
C ASP A 976 -0.38 -16.05 -12.72
N SER A 977 -0.68 -15.10 -11.85
CA SER A 977 -1.98 -14.93 -11.22
C SER A 977 -2.01 -13.68 -10.37
N ASN A 978 -3.21 -13.16 -10.13
CA ASN A 978 -3.43 -12.07 -9.18
C ASN A 978 -2.93 -12.39 -7.74
N SER A 979 -2.73 -13.66 -7.38
CA SER A 979 -2.07 -14.06 -6.13
C SER A 979 -0.62 -13.56 -6.00
N TYR A 980 0.06 -13.30 -7.12
CA TYR A 980 1.48 -12.93 -7.17
C TYR A 980 1.70 -11.45 -7.54
N ARG A 981 0.65 -10.63 -7.44
CA ARG A 981 0.75 -9.17 -7.57
C ARG A 981 1.71 -8.59 -6.52
N ASP A 982 1.65 -9.10 -5.30
CA ASP A 982 2.54 -8.70 -4.23
C ASP A 982 3.93 -9.33 -4.35
N LYS A 983 4.98 -8.56 -4.03
CA LYS A 983 6.37 -9.01 -4.14
C LYS A 983 6.68 -10.15 -3.16
N SER A 984 6.17 -10.09 -1.92
CA SER A 984 6.44 -11.12 -0.92
C SER A 984 5.94 -12.50 -1.36
N MET A 985 4.80 -12.53 -2.05
CA MET A 985 4.23 -13.76 -2.62
C MET A 985 5.10 -14.34 -3.73
N ARG A 986 5.70 -13.49 -4.58
CA ARG A 986 6.66 -13.93 -5.61
C ARG A 986 7.92 -14.49 -4.98
N ASP A 987 8.49 -13.76 -4.02
CA ASP A 987 9.70 -14.15 -3.31
C ASP A 987 9.51 -15.47 -2.54
N ALA A 988 8.34 -15.66 -1.90
CA ALA A 988 8.00 -16.89 -1.18
C ALA A 988 7.91 -18.11 -2.12
N LEU A 989 7.29 -17.97 -3.30
CA LEU A 989 7.24 -19.05 -4.27
C LEU A 989 8.64 -19.35 -4.84
N GLN A 990 9.42 -18.31 -5.17
CA GLN A 990 10.79 -18.45 -5.64
C GLN A 990 11.67 -19.16 -4.61
N ALA A 991 11.54 -18.84 -3.32
CA ALA A 991 12.25 -19.51 -2.24
C ALA A 991 11.93 -21.02 -2.18
N ARG A 992 10.68 -21.41 -2.41
CA ARG A 992 10.26 -22.83 -2.44
C ARG A 992 10.86 -23.61 -3.61
N PHE A 993 11.12 -22.97 -4.74
CA PHE A 993 11.86 -23.58 -5.84
C PHE A 993 13.37 -23.59 -5.59
N ALA A 994 13.90 -22.55 -4.93
CA ALA A 994 15.31 -22.48 -4.56
C ALA A 994 15.73 -23.60 -3.59
N THR A 995 14.86 -24.00 -2.66
CA THR A 995 15.11 -25.16 -1.78
C THR A 995 15.21 -26.49 -2.55
N GLN A 996 14.66 -26.56 -3.77
CA GLN A 996 14.78 -27.70 -4.69
C GLN A 996 15.96 -27.56 -5.68
N GLY A 997 16.78 -26.51 -5.53
CA GLY A 997 17.96 -26.25 -6.36
C GLY A 997 17.67 -25.53 -7.68
N ILE A 998 16.48 -24.95 -7.85
CA ILE A 998 16.12 -24.19 -9.06
C ILE A 998 16.49 -22.71 -8.88
N GLN A 999 17.21 -22.16 -9.85
CA GLN A 999 17.68 -20.78 -9.79
C GLN A 999 16.56 -19.75 -10.04
N PRO A 1000 16.55 -18.62 -9.31
CA PRO A 1000 15.61 -17.51 -9.48
C PRO A 1000 15.34 -17.04 -10.90
N ASP A 1001 16.37 -16.90 -11.72
CA ASP A 1001 16.32 -16.36 -13.09
C ASP A 1001 15.57 -17.28 -14.07
N ARG A 1002 15.29 -18.52 -13.65
CA ARG A 1002 14.46 -19.48 -14.40
C ARG A 1002 12.97 -19.33 -14.12
N LEU A 1003 12.58 -18.52 -13.13
CA LEU A 1003 11.20 -18.36 -12.69
C LEU A 1003 10.69 -16.97 -13.08
N LEU A 1004 9.61 -16.96 -13.86
CA LEU A 1004 8.92 -15.75 -14.31
C LEU A 1004 7.56 -15.69 -13.58
N ILE A 1005 7.58 -15.10 -12.38
CA ILE A 1005 6.41 -15.04 -11.50
C ILE A 1005 5.76 -13.66 -11.61
N GLY A 1006 4.46 -13.59 -11.90
CA GLY A 1006 3.82 -12.32 -12.20
C GLY A 1006 2.30 -12.29 -12.07
N CYS A 1007 1.73 -11.17 -12.53
CA CYS A 1007 0.30 -10.98 -12.65
C CYS A 1007 0.01 -10.13 -13.90
N HIS A 1008 -0.46 -10.76 -14.98
CA HIS A 1008 -0.81 -10.09 -16.24
C HIS A 1008 -2.29 -10.26 -16.58
N SER A 1009 -2.93 -9.17 -16.99
CA SER A 1009 -4.31 -9.18 -17.48
C SER A 1009 -4.49 -8.09 -18.54
N PRO A 1010 -5.02 -8.40 -19.74
CA PRO A 1010 -5.40 -9.75 -20.21
C PRO A 1010 -4.19 -10.69 -20.37
N PRO A 1011 -4.35 -12.01 -20.22
CA PRO A 1011 -3.23 -12.95 -20.17
C PRO A 1011 -2.76 -13.45 -21.55
N TRP A 1012 -3.36 -12.99 -22.64
CA TRP A 1012 -3.17 -13.57 -23.99
C TRP A 1012 -1.72 -13.48 -24.49
N ASP A 1013 -1.05 -12.36 -24.24
CA ASP A 1013 0.37 -12.18 -24.60
C ASP A 1013 1.28 -13.14 -23.83
N LEU A 1014 0.95 -13.37 -22.56
CA LEU A 1014 1.68 -14.30 -21.72
C LEU A 1014 1.47 -15.74 -22.19
N LEU A 1015 0.24 -16.17 -22.48
CA LEU A 1015 -0.02 -17.48 -23.09
C LEU A 1015 0.72 -17.66 -24.42
N ARG A 1016 0.85 -16.61 -25.23
CA ARG A 1016 1.64 -16.68 -26.48
C ARG A 1016 3.13 -16.88 -26.26
N SER A 1017 3.65 -16.47 -25.10
CA SER A 1017 5.05 -16.69 -24.71
C SER A 1017 5.33 -18.10 -24.18
N MET A 1018 4.30 -18.92 -23.93
CA MET A 1018 4.42 -20.28 -23.44
C MET A 1018 4.50 -21.31 -24.58
N ASP A 1019 5.31 -22.34 -24.37
CA ASP A 1019 5.43 -23.49 -25.27
C ASP A 1019 4.62 -24.69 -24.76
N ILE A 1020 4.63 -24.94 -23.44
CA ILE A 1020 3.92 -26.06 -22.81
C ILE A 1020 3.24 -25.57 -21.51
N GLY A 1021 1.95 -25.85 -21.38
CA GLY A 1021 1.18 -25.62 -20.16
C GLY A 1021 1.39 -26.74 -19.13
N LEU A 1022 1.50 -26.36 -17.87
CA LEU A 1022 1.57 -27.29 -16.74
C LEU A 1022 0.30 -27.16 -15.90
N ASP A 1023 -0.51 -28.21 -15.86
CA ASP A 1023 -1.68 -28.25 -14.97
C ASP A 1023 -1.30 -28.68 -13.55
N CYS A 1024 -1.98 -28.11 -12.56
CA CYS A 1024 -1.78 -28.39 -11.15
C CYS A 1024 -2.57 -29.62 -10.69
N PHE A 1025 -2.16 -30.18 -9.56
CA PHE A 1025 -2.83 -31.27 -8.88
C PHE A 1025 -2.64 -31.12 -7.36
N PRO A 1026 -3.53 -31.65 -6.52
CA PRO A 1026 -4.64 -32.57 -6.82
C PRO A 1026 -5.90 -31.89 -7.38
N HIS A 1027 -5.93 -30.56 -7.41
CA HIS A 1027 -6.99 -29.79 -8.04
C HIS A 1027 -6.47 -29.19 -9.36
N ASN A 1028 -7.07 -29.57 -10.48
CA ASN A 1028 -6.71 -29.05 -11.80
C ASN A 1028 -7.13 -27.58 -11.97
N SER A 1029 -6.54 -26.93 -12.96
CA SER A 1029 -6.97 -25.61 -13.40
C SER A 1029 -8.30 -25.68 -14.15
N GLY A 1030 -8.99 -24.54 -14.24
CA GLY A 1030 -10.32 -24.44 -14.82
C GLY A 1030 -10.28 -23.87 -16.24
N VAL A 1031 -10.98 -22.75 -16.41
CA VAL A 1031 -11.08 -22.01 -17.69
C VAL A 1031 -9.72 -21.77 -18.37
N THR A 1032 -8.68 -21.50 -17.58
CA THR A 1032 -7.34 -21.22 -18.10
C THR A 1032 -6.73 -22.38 -18.89
N LEU A 1033 -7.08 -23.64 -18.60
CA LEU A 1033 -6.64 -24.80 -19.40
C LEU A 1033 -7.22 -24.75 -20.81
N VAL A 1034 -8.50 -24.41 -20.91
CA VAL A 1034 -9.20 -24.31 -22.19
C VAL A 1034 -8.66 -23.14 -23.02
N GLU A 1035 -8.38 -22.00 -22.37
CA GLU A 1035 -7.72 -20.85 -23.00
C GLU A 1035 -6.30 -21.16 -23.46
N THR A 1036 -5.54 -21.94 -22.69
CA THR A 1036 -4.18 -22.38 -23.02
C THR A 1036 -4.18 -23.18 -24.34
N LEU A 1037 -5.09 -24.14 -24.48
CA LEU A 1037 -5.27 -24.91 -25.72
C LEU A 1037 -5.72 -24.01 -26.88
N TYR A 1038 -6.69 -23.12 -26.64
CA TYR A 1038 -7.16 -22.20 -27.66
C TYR A 1038 -6.04 -21.25 -28.16
N MET A 1039 -5.04 -20.95 -27.33
CA MET A 1039 -3.85 -20.19 -27.70
C MET A 1039 -2.72 -21.05 -28.30
N GLY A 1040 -3.03 -22.29 -28.70
CA GLY A 1040 -2.08 -23.19 -29.36
C GLY A 1040 -1.01 -23.73 -28.42
N VAL A 1041 -1.23 -23.73 -27.11
CA VAL A 1041 -0.28 -24.25 -26.13
C VAL A 1041 -0.80 -25.62 -25.65
N PRO A 1042 -0.13 -26.74 -25.96
CA PRO A 1042 -0.48 -28.02 -25.36
C PRO A 1042 -0.18 -27.99 -23.87
N TYR A 1043 -0.97 -28.70 -23.05
CA TYR A 1043 -0.67 -28.87 -21.63
C TYR A 1043 -0.69 -30.34 -21.22
N VAL A 1044 0.03 -30.64 -20.14
CA VAL A 1044 0.00 -31.95 -19.48
C VAL A 1044 -0.75 -31.84 -18.16
N THR A 1045 -1.63 -32.82 -17.90
CA THR A 1045 -2.43 -32.90 -16.65
C THR A 1045 -2.18 -34.21 -15.92
N LEU A 1046 -2.29 -34.18 -14.59
CA LEU A 1046 -2.35 -35.39 -13.77
C LEU A 1046 -3.83 -35.72 -13.50
N ALA A 1047 -4.21 -36.96 -13.79
CA ALA A 1047 -5.54 -37.49 -13.53
C ALA A 1047 -5.61 -37.99 -12.08
N ASP A 1048 -5.81 -37.06 -11.14
CA ASP A 1048 -5.85 -37.33 -9.70
C ASP A 1048 -7.30 -37.74 -9.30
N ARG A 1049 -7.78 -37.27 -8.14
CA ARG A 1049 -9.11 -37.58 -7.59
C ARG A 1049 -10.28 -37.20 -8.52
N PRO A 1050 -11.33 -38.05 -8.60
CA PRO A 1050 -12.57 -37.74 -9.33
C PRO A 1050 -13.15 -36.36 -9.01
N SER A 1051 -13.76 -35.76 -10.04
CA SER A 1051 -14.20 -34.38 -10.11
C SER A 1051 -13.09 -33.36 -10.43
N VAL A 1052 -12.80 -32.41 -9.53
CA VAL A 1052 -11.91 -31.26 -9.83
C VAL A 1052 -10.45 -31.64 -10.09
N GLY A 1053 -10.00 -32.82 -9.69
CA GLY A 1053 -8.66 -33.36 -10.01
C GLY A 1053 -8.55 -33.97 -11.41
N ARG A 1054 -9.64 -33.91 -12.21
CA ARG A 1054 -9.73 -34.49 -13.55
C ARG A 1054 -10.35 -33.57 -14.58
N ILE A 1055 -10.47 -32.27 -14.29
CA ILE A 1055 -10.96 -31.26 -15.26
C ILE A 1055 -10.08 -31.27 -16.51
N GLY A 1056 -8.75 -31.24 -16.33
CA GLY A 1056 -7.81 -31.29 -17.44
C GLY A 1056 -7.96 -32.56 -18.28
N SER A 1057 -8.32 -33.68 -17.64
CA SER A 1057 -8.57 -34.96 -18.32
C SER A 1057 -9.81 -34.92 -19.21
N SER A 1058 -10.91 -34.34 -18.70
CA SER A 1058 -12.15 -34.15 -19.48
C SER A 1058 -11.93 -33.26 -20.69
N VAL A 1059 -11.21 -32.15 -20.52
CA VAL A 1059 -10.91 -31.22 -21.63
C VAL A 1059 -10.03 -31.90 -22.68
N LEU A 1060 -8.95 -32.59 -22.27
CA LEU A 1060 -8.04 -33.27 -23.22
C LEU A 1060 -8.71 -34.43 -23.96
N GLN A 1061 -9.54 -35.22 -23.28
CA GLN A 1061 -10.36 -36.24 -23.97
C GLN A 1061 -11.34 -35.58 -24.95
N GLY A 1062 -11.97 -34.48 -24.53
CA GLY A 1062 -12.93 -33.73 -25.35
C GLY A 1062 -12.34 -33.18 -26.64
N ILE A 1063 -11.05 -32.84 -26.66
CA ILE A 1063 -10.35 -32.36 -27.88
C ILE A 1063 -9.57 -33.46 -28.62
N GLY A 1064 -9.59 -34.70 -28.14
CA GLY A 1064 -8.94 -35.84 -28.81
C GLY A 1064 -7.45 -36.02 -28.51
N HIS A 1065 -6.95 -35.48 -27.39
CA HIS A 1065 -5.54 -35.58 -26.97
C HIS A 1065 -5.33 -36.30 -25.61
N PRO A 1066 -5.84 -37.53 -25.43
CA PRO A 1066 -5.69 -38.27 -24.18
C PRO A 1066 -4.23 -38.63 -23.83
N GLU A 1067 -3.31 -38.58 -24.80
CA GLU A 1067 -1.90 -38.87 -24.61
C GLU A 1067 -1.19 -37.88 -23.67
N TRP A 1068 -1.75 -36.69 -23.41
CA TRP A 1068 -1.22 -35.72 -22.44
C TRP A 1068 -1.80 -35.86 -21.02
N ILE A 1069 -2.58 -36.91 -20.77
CA ILE A 1069 -3.13 -37.24 -19.45
C ILE A 1069 -2.21 -38.24 -18.75
N ALA A 1070 -1.57 -37.83 -17.66
CA ALA A 1070 -0.76 -38.70 -16.82
C ALA A 1070 -1.58 -39.35 -15.70
N GLN A 1071 -1.23 -40.58 -15.32
CA GLN A 1071 -1.79 -41.29 -14.15
C GLN A 1071 -0.88 -41.23 -12.93
N THR A 1072 0.40 -40.88 -13.11
CA THR A 1072 1.38 -40.73 -12.04
C THR A 1072 2.20 -39.46 -12.20
N GLU A 1073 2.79 -38.97 -11.11
CA GLU A 1073 3.70 -37.82 -11.15
C GLU A 1073 4.92 -38.08 -12.05
N LEU A 1074 5.44 -39.31 -12.09
CA LEU A 1074 6.53 -39.68 -12.98
C LEU A 1074 6.12 -39.59 -14.45
N GLU A 1075 4.96 -40.15 -14.78
CA GLU A 1075 4.41 -40.07 -16.14
C GLU A 1075 4.15 -38.60 -16.56
N TYR A 1076 3.71 -37.75 -15.63
CA TYR A 1076 3.56 -36.31 -15.87
C TYR A 1076 4.89 -35.68 -16.28
N VAL A 1077 5.97 -35.95 -15.53
CA VAL A 1077 7.33 -35.47 -15.86
C VAL A 1077 7.75 -35.97 -17.24
N GLU A 1078 7.59 -37.27 -17.51
CA GLU A 1078 8.00 -37.89 -18.75
C GLU A 1078 7.29 -37.30 -19.97
N LYS A 1079 5.98 -37.07 -19.88
CA LYS A 1079 5.20 -36.44 -20.97
C LYS A 1079 5.64 -35.01 -21.24
N VAL A 1080 5.88 -34.21 -20.20
CA VAL A 1080 6.37 -32.82 -20.37
C VAL A 1080 7.75 -32.81 -21.01
N VAL A 1081 8.68 -33.65 -20.54
CA VAL A 1081 10.04 -33.75 -21.09
C VAL A 1081 10.01 -34.24 -22.54
N ALA A 1082 9.13 -35.19 -22.87
CA ALA A 1082 8.95 -35.66 -24.24
C ALA A 1082 8.48 -34.55 -25.19
N LEU A 1083 7.48 -33.75 -24.78
CA LEU A 1083 7.03 -32.59 -25.54
C LEU A 1083 8.13 -31.53 -25.72
N ALA A 1084 8.93 -31.28 -24.67
CA ALA A 1084 9.98 -30.26 -24.68
C ALA A 1084 11.19 -30.62 -25.56
N ASN A 1085 11.46 -31.91 -25.75
CA ASN A 1085 12.64 -32.38 -26.48
C ASN A 1085 12.45 -32.46 -28.01
N ASP A 1086 11.22 -32.39 -28.53
CA ASP A 1086 10.92 -32.37 -29.97
C ASP A 1086 10.31 -31.02 -30.39
N LEU A 1087 11.15 -29.99 -30.50
CA LEU A 1087 10.72 -28.65 -30.90
C LEU A 1087 9.99 -28.61 -32.26
N PRO A 1088 10.43 -29.34 -33.31
CA PRO A 1088 9.67 -29.42 -34.56
C PRO A 1088 8.27 -30.01 -34.39
N ALA A 1089 8.09 -31.05 -33.59
CA ALA A 1089 6.77 -31.59 -33.29
C ALA A 1089 5.93 -30.60 -32.47
N LEU A 1090 6.51 -29.96 -31.46
CA LEU A 1090 5.83 -28.96 -30.64
C LEU A 1090 5.33 -27.77 -31.47
N ALA A 1091 6.13 -27.31 -32.43
CA ALA A 1091 5.73 -26.26 -33.37
C ALA A 1091 4.59 -26.69 -34.29
N ARG A 1092 4.56 -27.96 -34.75
CA ARG A 1092 3.43 -28.52 -35.52
C ARG A 1092 2.17 -28.61 -34.68
N ILE A 1093 2.28 -29.09 -33.44
CA ILE A 1093 1.16 -29.17 -32.48
C ILE A 1093 0.56 -27.77 -32.31
N ARG A 1094 1.38 -26.77 -31.97
CA ARG A 1094 0.92 -25.38 -31.79
C ARG A 1094 0.19 -24.82 -33.01
N ALA A 1095 0.68 -25.12 -34.22
CA ALA A 1095 0.08 -24.64 -35.45
C ALA A 1095 -1.30 -25.24 -35.74
N GLY A 1096 -1.55 -26.50 -35.34
CA GLY A 1096 -2.82 -27.21 -35.59
C GLY A 1096 -3.83 -27.18 -34.43
N LEU A 1097 -3.36 -27.08 -33.19
CA LEU A 1097 -4.17 -27.34 -31.99
C LEU A 1097 -5.44 -26.49 -31.87
N ARG A 1098 -5.41 -25.23 -32.32
CA ARG A 1098 -6.60 -24.37 -32.31
C ARG A 1098 -7.67 -24.87 -33.27
N ASP A 1099 -7.29 -25.38 -34.43
CA ASP A 1099 -8.23 -25.90 -35.41
C ASP A 1099 -8.75 -27.28 -34.98
N ASP A 1100 -7.89 -28.11 -34.37
CA ASP A 1100 -8.31 -29.35 -33.72
C ASP A 1100 -9.37 -29.09 -32.64
N MET A 1101 -9.15 -28.09 -31.78
CA MET A 1101 -10.10 -27.68 -30.76
C MET A 1101 -11.42 -27.17 -31.36
N ARG A 1102 -11.38 -26.40 -32.44
CA ARG A 1102 -12.60 -25.92 -33.15
C ARG A 1102 -13.41 -27.05 -33.75
N ALA A 1103 -12.77 -28.11 -34.24
CA ALA A 1103 -13.42 -29.28 -34.82
C ALA A 1103 -13.95 -30.26 -33.75
N SER A 1104 -13.59 -30.07 -32.49
CA SER A 1104 -13.90 -30.99 -31.40
C SER A 1104 -15.30 -30.80 -30.79
N PRO A 1105 -15.83 -31.82 -30.08
CA PRO A 1105 -17.06 -31.70 -29.29
C PRO A 1105 -17.06 -30.56 -28.25
N LEU A 1106 -15.91 -30.06 -27.83
CA LEU A 1106 -15.80 -28.95 -26.88
C LEU A 1106 -16.28 -27.62 -27.46
N MET A 1107 -16.23 -27.43 -28.79
CA MET A 1107 -16.70 -26.23 -29.47
C MET A 1107 -17.97 -26.46 -30.32
N ASP A 1108 -18.55 -27.66 -30.29
CA ASP A 1108 -19.86 -27.96 -30.91
C ASP A 1108 -21.01 -27.49 -30.00
N GLU A 1109 -21.32 -26.18 -30.06
CA GLU A 1109 -22.33 -25.57 -29.19
C GLU A 1109 -23.73 -26.20 -29.37
N ALA A 1110 -24.16 -26.39 -30.62
CA ALA A 1110 -25.48 -26.93 -30.92
C ALA A 1110 -25.59 -28.42 -30.57
N GLY A 1111 -24.53 -29.21 -30.81
CA GLY A 1111 -24.49 -30.61 -30.40
C GLY A 1111 -24.45 -30.77 -28.89
N HIS A 1112 -23.73 -29.92 -28.18
CA HIS A 1112 -23.73 -29.91 -26.72
C HIS A 1112 -25.13 -29.61 -26.16
N ALA A 1113 -25.82 -28.59 -26.68
CA ALA A 1113 -27.18 -28.25 -26.25
C ALA A 1113 -28.16 -29.42 -26.42
N ARG A 1114 -28.15 -30.11 -27.58
CA ARG A 1114 -28.99 -31.30 -27.81
C ARG A 1114 -28.70 -32.44 -26.83
N LYS A 1115 -27.42 -32.69 -26.52
CA LYS A 1115 -26.98 -33.70 -25.54
C LYS A 1115 -27.47 -33.35 -24.13
N PHE A 1116 -27.29 -32.09 -23.73
CA PHE A 1116 -27.74 -31.58 -22.43
C PHE A 1116 -29.26 -31.70 -22.27
N GLU A 1117 -30.03 -31.27 -23.28
CA GLU A 1117 -31.49 -31.35 -23.27
C GLU A 1117 -32.04 -32.78 -23.23
N SER A 1118 -31.38 -33.70 -23.94
CA SER A 1118 -31.72 -35.13 -23.89
C SER A 1118 -31.46 -35.71 -22.50
N ALA A 1119 -30.37 -35.32 -21.85
CA ALA A 1119 -30.10 -35.67 -20.46
C ALA A 1119 -31.20 -35.14 -19.52
N LEU A 1120 -31.58 -33.87 -19.63
CA LEU A 1120 -32.66 -33.28 -18.84
C LEU A 1120 -33.99 -34.03 -18.99
N ARG A 1121 -34.36 -34.41 -20.22
CA ARG A 1121 -35.58 -35.19 -20.48
C ARG A 1121 -35.52 -36.56 -19.86
N GLU A 1122 -34.40 -37.26 -19.96
CA GLU A 1122 -34.26 -38.60 -19.38
C GLU A 1122 -34.26 -38.55 -17.85
N MET A 1123 -33.62 -37.55 -17.22
CA MET A 1123 -33.71 -37.32 -15.78
C MET A 1123 -35.17 -37.10 -15.33
N PHE A 1124 -35.92 -36.27 -16.06
CA PHE A 1124 -37.33 -36.04 -15.76
C PHE A 1124 -38.19 -37.28 -15.97
N LYS A 1125 -37.90 -38.07 -17.01
CA LYS A 1125 -38.54 -39.37 -17.25
C LYS A 1125 -38.28 -40.34 -16.10
N GLN A 1126 -37.04 -40.45 -15.62
CA GLN A 1126 -36.72 -41.27 -14.46
C GLN A 1126 -37.50 -40.85 -13.22
N TRP A 1127 -37.72 -39.55 -12.98
CA TRP A 1127 -38.59 -39.09 -11.89
C TRP A 1127 -40.08 -39.45 -12.11
N CYS A 1128 -40.56 -39.43 -13.35
CA CYS A 1128 -41.93 -39.84 -13.66
C CYS A 1128 -42.15 -41.35 -13.46
N GLU A 1129 -41.12 -42.17 -13.73
CA GLU A 1129 -41.13 -43.63 -13.63
C GLU A 1129 -40.83 -44.14 -12.22
N ASN A 1130 -39.93 -43.48 -11.48
CA ASN A 1130 -39.60 -43.81 -10.10
C ASN A 1130 -40.73 -43.34 -9.16
N GLN A 1131 -41.68 -44.22 -8.90
CA GLN A 1131 -42.70 -44.08 -7.85
C GLN A 1131 -42.08 -44.32 -6.46
N PRO A 1132 -42.60 -43.70 -5.39
CA PRO A 1132 -43.07 -44.48 -4.26
C PRO A 1132 -44.39 -45.18 -4.62
#